data_AF-A0A2E0XS49-F1
#
_entry.id   AF-A0A2E0XS49-F1
#
_cell.length_a   1.000
_cell.length_b   1.000
_cell.length_c   1.000
_cell.angle_alpha   90.00
_cell.angle_beta   90.00
_cell.angle_gamma   90.00
#
_symmetry.space_group_name_H-M   'P 1'
#
loop_
_entity.id
_entity.type
_entity.pdbx_description
1 polymer ?
#
loop_
_entity_poly.entity_id
_entity_poly.type
_entity_poly.pdbx_seq_one_letter_code
_entity_poly.pdbx_strand_id
1 'polypeptide(L)'
;MLSQRKTEETKWKCNPPLILMVWVVFMIAGFFEVGFSQDIGDLPNIKHIEQEKIDDGSLSFEELFDIGGKLFTTDFSTLDGYGRPNVNSDGILNALADQTLDDLSNDLFTRTFGPDANSCVECHNKPFAGGAGGNVANAFIRAWDSKHPFSVKKEHTNERNTKHVFGSGGLELLAEEITAQLQAIENQAMIEATRTRQPIQRFLTAKGIDFGHLVALPDGTVDKSNVNGVPPDLMIKPFGSKGTIESIRKFTTNPLVSHHGIQADERLEDDPRKEIHPFHQWDDGDGYDHEATRGDVTALVIWQAAQPIPVQIIPDDPVIAQAVADGNKTFKEIGCATCHIPQLIVDDPIFREPSRIDPAKSFSFDITRDGPEPRFERTIDGKAIAYAYTDLKRHYMGEALREPIDEPNVDSATFITAELWGVGNTGPWMFNGRAFTLDQAIRMHGGEAQSSQGKYIALSNQKQREIVEFLKSLVLPPNFQADIQLEKGLNMVSLPLRPYRPFSASHLAQKLGASIVIRFNSQLQQFEGFTISDPPPGFAVEGGKAYVVNAMQPATITTTGDAWHRGESNVRLFFRAPSSTIGKTKWAFILCGKLKGVDLSQKHTISARNQRTGMRTVDIVPSEKNAFSVVWMGYANQPIIARQDILRITVEDEDNQYVIGELEHLVSDREFDQAYVYLELSLKDIMPLRTVLAQNYPNPFNPETWIPYQLSKSVEAEIQIYDARGKIVHTLDLGIKPTGIYFNQTHAAYWDGTNTAGEQVASGIYFYTFRAGTFSQTKKLVVAR
;
A
#
# COMPACT_ATOMS: atom_id res chain seq x y z
N MET A 1 -3.23 -33.17 -71.05
CA MET A 1 -3.34 -32.45 -72.34
C MET A 1 -4.04 -31.12 -72.07
N LEU A 2 -3.38 -30.00 -72.41
CA LEU A 2 -3.91 -28.79 -73.10
C LEU A 2 -5.38 -28.39 -72.78
N SER A 3 -5.79 -27.16 -72.49
CA SER A 3 -5.21 -25.83 -72.69
C SER A 3 -6.14 -24.79 -72.05
N GLN A 4 -5.63 -23.58 -71.84
CA GLN A 4 -6.33 -22.35 -71.46
C GLN A 4 -7.63 -22.05 -72.24
N ARG A 5 -8.57 -21.29 -71.62
CA ARG A 5 -9.23 -20.13 -72.24
C ARG A 5 -10.00 -19.26 -71.21
N LYS A 6 -9.80 -17.95 -71.34
CA LYS A 6 -10.50 -16.82 -70.69
C LYS A 6 -11.92 -16.62 -71.23
N THR A 7 -12.78 -15.96 -70.46
CA THR A 7 -13.85 -14.99 -70.86
C THR A 7 -14.36 -14.31 -69.57
N GLU A 8 -14.08 -13.01 -69.37
CA GLU A 8 -14.98 -11.83 -69.54
C GLU A 8 -16.13 -11.73 -68.52
N GLU A 9 -15.99 -10.83 -67.54
CA GLU A 9 -16.65 -9.50 -67.42
C GLU A 9 -18.15 -9.53 -67.09
N THR A 10 -18.51 -9.12 -65.87
CA THR A 10 -19.61 -8.16 -65.68
C THR A 10 -19.41 -7.32 -64.42
N LYS A 11 -19.28 -6.02 -64.65
CA LYS A 11 -19.17 -4.91 -63.69
C LYS A 11 -20.50 -4.69 -62.97
N TRP A 12 -20.45 -4.29 -61.69
CA TRP A 12 -21.26 -3.17 -61.18
C TRP A 12 -20.42 -2.30 -60.25
N LYS A 13 -20.37 -1.01 -60.61
CA LYS A 13 -19.71 0.11 -59.95
C LYS A 13 -20.55 0.59 -58.76
N CYS A 14 -19.88 1.10 -57.72
CA CYS A 14 -20.14 2.44 -57.16
C CYS A 14 -19.06 2.84 -56.13
N ASN A 15 -18.30 3.89 -56.48
CA ASN A 15 -17.46 4.74 -55.61
C ASN A 15 -18.18 6.12 -55.50
N PRO A 16 -17.73 7.11 -54.69
CA PRO A 16 -17.33 7.15 -53.27
C PRO A 16 -18.13 8.31 -52.56
N PRO A 17 -17.71 8.94 -51.43
CA PRO A 17 -16.66 9.96 -51.49
C PRO A 17 -15.69 10.01 -50.28
N LEU A 18 -14.50 10.57 -50.56
CA LEU A 18 -13.54 11.10 -49.60
C LEU A 18 -14.20 12.11 -48.65
N ILE A 19 -13.97 11.96 -47.35
CA ILE A 19 -13.82 13.10 -46.43
C ILE A 19 -12.54 12.87 -45.62
N LEU A 20 -11.63 13.83 -45.79
CA LEU A 20 -10.41 14.05 -45.04
C LEU A 20 -10.77 14.34 -43.57
N MET A 21 -10.31 13.53 -42.61
CA MET A 21 -10.21 13.98 -41.22
C MET A 21 -9.05 13.28 -40.53
N VAL A 22 -7.97 14.06 -40.36
CA VAL A 22 -6.76 13.70 -39.63
C VAL A 22 -7.13 13.47 -38.17
N TRP A 23 -7.09 12.21 -37.73
CA TRP A 23 -7.03 11.81 -36.34
C TRP A 23 -5.69 11.14 -36.10
N VAL A 24 -4.74 11.89 -35.56
CA VAL A 24 -3.56 11.32 -34.90
C VAL A 24 -4.02 10.87 -33.53
N VAL A 25 -4.42 9.60 -33.43
CA VAL A 25 -4.58 8.89 -32.16
C VAL A 25 -3.29 8.08 -31.98
N PHE A 26 -2.47 8.46 -31.01
CA PHE A 26 -1.46 7.57 -30.45
C PHE A 26 -2.21 6.43 -29.74
N MET A 27 -2.52 5.36 -30.47
CA MET A 27 -2.71 4.05 -29.88
C MET A 27 -1.32 3.51 -29.58
N ILE A 28 -0.91 3.51 -28.32
CA ILE A 28 -0.05 2.44 -27.81
C ILE A 28 -1.00 1.27 -27.56
N ALA A 29 -1.46 0.67 -28.66
CA ALA A 29 -1.88 -0.70 -28.66
C ALA A 29 -0.57 -1.48 -28.69
N GLY A 30 -0.26 -2.19 -27.61
CA GLY A 30 0.57 -3.38 -27.72
C GLY A 30 -0.17 -4.33 -28.65
N PHE A 31 0.05 -4.16 -29.96
CA PHE A 31 -0.16 -5.22 -30.89
C PHE A 31 0.70 -6.36 -30.38
N PHE A 32 0.04 -7.47 -30.01
CA PHE A 32 0.63 -8.77 -30.27
C PHE A 32 0.93 -8.78 -31.76
N GLU A 33 2.12 -8.31 -32.15
CA GLU A 33 2.75 -8.86 -33.33
C GLU A 33 2.92 -10.34 -33.00
N VAL A 34 2.03 -11.16 -33.56
CA VAL A 34 2.41 -12.51 -33.96
C VAL A 34 3.39 -12.32 -35.12
N GLY A 35 4.57 -11.78 -34.78
CA GLY A 35 5.71 -11.77 -35.67
C GLY A 35 6.14 -13.22 -35.74
N PHE A 36 5.88 -13.87 -36.87
CA PHE A 36 6.64 -15.05 -37.21
C PHE A 36 8.11 -14.65 -37.10
N SER A 37 8.84 -15.31 -36.20
CA SER A 37 10.29 -15.18 -36.15
C SER A 37 10.85 -15.30 -37.58
N GLN A 38 11.83 -14.47 -37.93
CA GLN A 38 12.56 -14.64 -39.20
C GLN A 38 13.44 -15.89 -39.19
N ASP A 39 13.61 -16.50 -38.03
CA ASP A 39 14.37 -17.73 -37.86
C ASP A 39 13.48 -18.95 -38.13
N ILE A 40 14.02 -19.89 -38.89
CA ILE A 40 13.34 -21.12 -39.29
C ILE A 40 13.83 -22.25 -38.38
N GLY A 41 12.93 -22.83 -37.59
CA GLY A 41 13.21 -24.01 -36.75
C GLY A 41 12.85 -23.82 -35.28
N ASP A 42 13.06 -24.86 -34.49
CA ASP A 42 13.01 -24.77 -33.02
C ASP A 42 14.25 -23.99 -32.55
N LEU A 43 14.03 -23.04 -31.63
CA LEU A 43 15.05 -22.17 -31.06
C LEU A 43 15.05 -22.29 -29.54
N PRO A 44 16.13 -21.87 -28.85
CA PRO A 44 16.09 -21.67 -27.40
C PRO A 44 14.90 -20.79 -27.01
N ASN A 45 14.18 -21.19 -25.97
CA ASN A 45 13.06 -20.43 -25.40
C ASN A 45 13.55 -19.25 -24.55
N ILE A 46 14.81 -19.28 -24.10
CA ILE A 46 15.44 -18.22 -23.35
C ILE A 46 16.22 -17.28 -24.27
N LYS A 47 16.13 -15.98 -23.99
CA LYS A 47 17.08 -15.00 -24.49
C LYS A 47 17.91 -14.48 -23.32
N HIS A 48 19.16 -14.90 -23.25
CA HIS A 48 20.07 -14.57 -22.16
C HIS A 48 20.35 -13.07 -22.04
N ILE A 49 20.52 -12.61 -20.80
CA ILE A 49 20.96 -11.26 -20.49
C ILE A 49 22.27 -11.24 -19.70
N GLU A 50 23.27 -10.55 -20.24
CA GLU A 50 24.55 -10.38 -19.57
C GLU A 50 24.45 -9.46 -18.35
N GLN A 51 25.21 -9.79 -17.29
CA GLN A 51 25.24 -9.01 -16.05
C GLN A 51 25.74 -7.57 -16.28
N GLU A 52 26.63 -7.35 -17.24
CA GLU A 52 27.17 -6.03 -17.57
C GLU A 52 26.09 -5.02 -17.97
N LYS A 53 25.00 -5.47 -18.62
CA LYS A 53 23.86 -4.61 -18.99
C LYS A 53 23.03 -4.18 -17.79
N ILE A 54 23.10 -4.94 -16.70
CA ILE A 54 22.46 -4.58 -15.44
C ILE A 54 23.36 -3.59 -14.72
N ASP A 55 24.66 -3.90 -14.64
CA ASP A 55 25.66 -3.11 -13.91
C ASP A 55 25.87 -1.72 -14.51
N ASP A 56 25.77 -1.56 -15.84
CA ASP A 56 25.88 -0.26 -16.53
C ASP A 56 24.57 0.56 -16.52
N GLY A 57 23.49 0.00 -15.96
CA GLY A 57 22.18 0.63 -15.87
C GLY A 57 21.38 0.65 -17.18
N SER A 58 21.75 -0.18 -18.18
CA SER A 58 21.01 -0.29 -19.44
C SER A 58 19.61 -0.91 -19.29
N LEU A 59 19.37 -1.66 -18.21
CA LEU A 59 18.08 -2.28 -17.91
C LEU A 59 17.42 -1.65 -16.67
N SER A 60 16.16 -1.26 -16.82
CA SER A 60 15.32 -0.77 -15.72
C SER A 60 14.83 -1.90 -14.81
N PHE A 61 14.34 -1.54 -13.63
CA PHE A 61 13.69 -2.49 -12.72
C PHE A 61 12.53 -3.22 -13.39
N GLU A 62 11.67 -2.51 -14.13
CA GLU A 62 10.51 -3.08 -14.81
C GLU A 62 10.93 -4.11 -15.87
N GLU A 63 11.96 -3.80 -16.67
CA GLU A 63 12.49 -4.74 -17.66
C GLU A 63 13.06 -5.99 -17.01
N LEU A 64 13.83 -5.86 -15.92
CA LEU A 64 14.39 -6.99 -15.19
C LEU A 64 13.31 -7.85 -14.53
N PHE A 65 12.30 -7.22 -13.93
CA PHE A 65 11.15 -7.92 -13.35
C PHE A 65 10.39 -8.71 -14.43
N ASP A 66 10.15 -8.12 -15.60
CA ASP A 66 9.48 -8.80 -16.72
C ASP A 66 10.32 -9.95 -17.30
N ILE A 67 11.64 -9.78 -17.42
CA ILE A 67 12.55 -10.84 -17.88
C ILE A 67 12.56 -12.00 -16.87
N GLY A 68 12.70 -11.71 -15.57
CA GLY A 68 12.69 -12.73 -14.53
C GLY A 68 11.36 -13.50 -14.48
N GLY A 69 10.24 -12.81 -14.68
CA GLY A 69 8.93 -13.44 -14.77
C GLY A 69 8.79 -14.37 -15.97
N LYS A 70 9.33 -13.97 -17.13
CA LYS A 70 9.39 -14.84 -18.31
C LYS A 70 10.23 -16.08 -18.01
N LEU A 71 11.48 -15.90 -17.55
CA LEU A 71 12.38 -17.00 -17.17
C LEU A 71 11.72 -17.98 -16.18
N PHE A 72 10.98 -17.47 -15.19
CA PHE A 72 10.29 -18.30 -14.20
C PHE A 72 9.15 -19.16 -14.78
N THR A 73 8.55 -18.71 -15.89
CA THR A 73 7.40 -19.38 -16.54
C THR A 73 7.76 -20.06 -17.85
N THR A 74 8.99 -19.91 -18.32
CA THR A 74 9.49 -20.55 -19.53
C THR A 74 9.57 -22.06 -19.32
N ASP A 75 9.09 -22.82 -20.30
CA ASP A 75 9.36 -24.25 -20.40
C ASP A 75 10.76 -24.42 -21.02
N PHE A 76 11.75 -24.75 -20.21
CA PHE A 76 13.11 -25.02 -20.68
C PHE A 76 13.12 -26.22 -21.63
N SER A 77 13.82 -26.08 -22.74
CA SER A 77 14.01 -27.11 -23.75
C SER A 77 15.45 -27.57 -23.80
N THR A 78 15.73 -28.68 -24.47
CA THR A 78 17.13 -29.12 -24.68
C THR A 78 17.97 -28.09 -25.43
N LEU A 79 17.35 -27.15 -26.16
CA LEU A 79 18.06 -26.05 -26.82
C LEU A 79 18.48 -24.94 -25.84
N ASP A 80 17.88 -24.92 -24.64
CA ASP A 80 18.21 -24.04 -23.52
C ASP A 80 19.22 -24.67 -22.55
N GLY A 81 19.74 -25.87 -22.86
CA GLY A 81 20.54 -26.68 -21.93
C GLY A 81 19.72 -27.51 -20.95
N TYR A 82 18.42 -27.70 -21.17
CA TYR A 82 17.61 -28.55 -20.28
C TYR A 82 18.04 -30.01 -20.38
N GLY A 83 18.62 -30.52 -19.30
CA GLY A 83 19.03 -31.91 -19.22
C GLY A 83 20.10 -32.09 -18.15
N ARG A 84 20.45 -33.34 -17.82
CA ARG A 84 21.61 -33.58 -16.94
C ARG A 84 22.16 -34.99 -17.07
N PRO A 85 22.74 -35.37 -18.22
CA PRO A 85 23.09 -36.77 -18.47
C PRO A 85 24.12 -37.31 -17.47
N ASN A 86 25.02 -36.48 -16.91
CA ASN A 86 26.21 -37.00 -16.18
C ASN A 86 26.43 -36.47 -14.74
N VAL A 87 25.51 -35.73 -14.12
CA VAL A 87 25.76 -35.02 -12.85
C VAL A 87 24.72 -35.32 -11.76
N ASN A 88 25.18 -35.57 -10.52
CA ASN A 88 24.29 -35.82 -9.38
C ASN A 88 23.77 -34.53 -8.70
N SER A 89 22.96 -34.68 -7.65
CA SER A 89 22.31 -33.59 -6.89
C SER A 89 23.26 -32.53 -6.31
N ASP A 90 24.52 -32.90 -6.09
CA ASP A 90 25.53 -32.00 -5.54
C ASP A 90 26.36 -31.31 -6.65
N GLY A 91 26.07 -31.58 -7.93
CA GLY A 91 26.84 -31.05 -9.05
C GLY A 91 28.15 -31.82 -9.30
N ILE A 92 28.22 -33.09 -8.90
CA ILE A 92 29.42 -33.93 -9.08
C ILE A 92 29.16 -34.93 -10.21
N LEU A 93 30.10 -35.01 -11.16
CA LEU A 93 30.16 -36.04 -12.19
C LEU A 93 29.97 -37.42 -11.57
N ASN A 94 28.88 -38.10 -11.93
CA ASN A 94 28.63 -39.42 -11.42
C ASN A 94 29.43 -40.43 -12.24
N ALA A 95 30.51 -40.99 -11.67
CA ALA A 95 31.29 -42.04 -12.32
C ALA A 95 30.48 -43.32 -12.65
N LEU A 96 29.24 -43.42 -12.16
CA LEU A 96 28.27 -44.48 -12.47
C LEU A 96 27.25 -44.09 -13.55
N ALA A 97 27.20 -42.84 -14.02
CA ALA A 97 26.26 -42.41 -15.07
C ALA A 97 26.42 -43.23 -16.36
N ASP A 98 27.66 -43.58 -16.72
CA ASP A 98 28.01 -44.45 -17.83
C ASP A 98 27.58 -45.92 -17.65
N GLN A 99 27.22 -46.36 -16.43
CA GLN A 99 26.97 -47.77 -16.10
C GLN A 99 25.51 -48.09 -15.77
N THR A 100 24.61 -47.11 -15.70
CA THR A 100 23.25 -47.34 -15.19
C THR A 100 22.10 -46.85 -16.07
N LEU A 101 22.37 -46.20 -17.21
CA LEU A 101 21.30 -45.80 -18.14
C LEU A 101 20.73 -47.00 -18.95
N ASP A 102 21.53 -48.03 -19.21
CA ASP A 102 21.09 -49.21 -19.97
C ASP A 102 20.37 -50.29 -19.13
N ASP A 103 20.47 -50.26 -17.79
CA ASP A 103 20.10 -51.40 -16.93
C ASP A 103 18.99 -51.10 -15.89
N LEU A 104 18.31 -49.95 -15.98
CA LEU A 104 17.13 -49.65 -15.17
C LEU A 104 15.91 -49.49 -16.06
N SER A 105 14.98 -50.43 -15.91
CA SER A 105 13.61 -50.42 -16.41
C SER A 105 12.75 -49.26 -15.86
N ASN A 106 13.34 -48.10 -15.56
CA ASN A 106 12.64 -46.91 -15.12
C ASN A 106 12.34 -46.01 -16.33
N ASP A 107 11.48 -46.51 -17.22
CA ASP A 107 10.61 -45.71 -18.11
C ASP A 107 9.56 -44.90 -17.29
N LEU A 108 9.84 -44.62 -16.01
CA LEU A 108 8.93 -44.00 -15.07
C LEU A 108 9.49 -42.64 -14.68
N PHE A 109 8.82 -41.58 -15.13
CA PHE A 109 8.98 -40.22 -14.62
C PHE A 109 8.88 -40.25 -13.08
N THR A 110 10.01 -40.13 -12.41
CA THR A 110 10.14 -40.16 -10.96
C THR A 110 10.81 -38.86 -10.54
N ARG A 111 10.16 -38.10 -9.64
CA ARG A 111 10.61 -36.78 -9.14
C ARG A 111 11.79 -36.90 -8.16
N THR A 112 12.79 -37.65 -8.57
CA THR A 112 13.95 -38.06 -7.80
C THR A 112 15.16 -37.67 -8.62
N PHE A 113 15.74 -36.50 -8.32
CA PHE A 113 17.02 -36.03 -8.85
C PHE A 113 17.25 -36.16 -10.37
N GLY A 114 17.06 -35.04 -11.07
CA GLY A 114 17.09 -34.93 -12.53
C GLY A 114 16.03 -33.92 -12.99
N PRO A 115 15.83 -33.71 -14.30
CA PRO A 115 14.77 -32.85 -14.82
C PRO A 115 13.38 -33.37 -14.40
N ASP A 116 12.89 -32.93 -13.24
CA ASP A 116 11.59 -33.30 -12.66
C ASP A 116 10.52 -32.23 -12.82
N ALA A 117 10.92 -31.08 -13.39
CA ALA A 117 10.08 -30.04 -13.95
C ALA A 117 10.85 -29.32 -15.07
N ASN A 118 10.17 -28.95 -16.16
CA ASN A 118 10.77 -28.13 -17.22
C ASN A 118 10.58 -26.63 -17.00
N SER A 119 9.84 -26.22 -15.95
CA SER A 119 9.66 -24.83 -15.58
C SER A 119 9.48 -24.66 -14.07
N CYS A 120 9.92 -23.53 -13.50
CA CYS A 120 9.70 -23.23 -12.09
C CYS A 120 8.20 -23.18 -11.76
N VAL A 121 7.38 -22.69 -12.69
CA VAL A 121 5.93 -22.53 -12.49
C VAL A 121 5.18 -23.85 -12.39
N GLU A 122 5.72 -24.99 -12.86
CA GLU A 122 5.04 -26.29 -12.73
C GLU A 122 4.85 -26.69 -11.26
N CYS A 123 5.79 -26.29 -10.40
CA CYS A 123 5.75 -26.53 -8.96
C CYS A 123 5.26 -25.30 -8.17
N HIS A 124 5.50 -24.09 -8.67
CA HIS A 124 5.16 -22.83 -8.03
C HIS A 124 3.96 -22.14 -8.69
N ASN A 125 2.77 -22.76 -8.64
CA ASN A 125 1.58 -22.26 -9.36
C ASN A 125 0.30 -22.13 -8.53
N LYS A 126 0.31 -22.42 -7.22
CA LYS A 126 -0.90 -22.36 -6.41
C LYS A 126 -0.94 -21.14 -5.49
N PRO A 127 -1.92 -20.24 -5.63
CA PRO A 127 -3.02 -20.26 -6.60
C PRO A 127 -2.68 -19.66 -7.98
N PHE A 128 -1.46 -19.13 -8.15
CA PHE A 128 -0.93 -18.63 -9.43
C PHE A 128 0.59 -18.71 -9.41
N ALA A 129 1.25 -18.27 -10.50
CA ALA A 129 2.71 -18.32 -10.65
C ALA A 129 3.44 -17.67 -9.46
N GLY A 130 4.50 -18.34 -8.98
CA GLY A 130 5.22 -18.03 -7.75
C GLY A 130 4.56 -18.59 -6.48
N GLY A 131 3.41 -19.24 -6.61
CA GLY A 131 2.65 -19.83 -5.52
C GLY A 131 3.29 -21.08 -4.92
N ALA A 132 2.56 -21.75 -4.03
CA ALA A 132 2.95 -23.05 -3.49
C ALA A 132 2.61 -24.19 -4.47
N GLY A 133 3.04 -25.41 -4.15
CA GLY A 133 2.71 -26.61 -4.92
C GLY A 133 1.75 -27.54 -4.19
N GLY A 134 0.93 -28.28 -4.92
CA GLY A 134 0.18 -29.42 -4.35
C GLY A 134 1.10 -30.61 -4.04
N ASN A 135 0.57 -31.69 -3.47
CA ASN A 135 1.36 -32.90 -3.18
C ASN A 135 1.99 -33.53 -4.45
N VAL A 136 1.34 -33.39 -5.60
CA VAL A 136 1.90 -33.86 -6.88
C VAL A 136 3.15 -33.09 -7.30
N ALA A 137 3.36 -31.89 -6.74
CA ALA A 137 4.53 -31.06 -6.97
C ALA A 137 5.64 -31.28 -5.91
N ASN A 138 5.48 -32.25 -5.00
CA ASN A 138 6.49 -32.53 -4.00
C ASN A 138 7.79 -33.03 -4.64
N ALA A 139 8.91 -32.53 -4.13
CA ALA A 139 10.25 -32.97 -4.50
C ALA A 139 10.79 -33.99 -3.49
N PHE A 140 11.55 -34.97 -3.97
CA PHE A 140 12.21 -35.96 -3.14
C PHE A 140 13.70 -35.67 -3.08
N ILE A 141 14.15 -35.07 -1.98
CA ILE A 141 15.53 -34.60 -1.81
C ILE A 141 16.40 -35.59 -1.01
N ARG A 142 17.72 -35.39 -1.01
CA ARG A 142 18.77 -36.19 -0.37
C ARG A 142 18.66 -37.72 -0.57
N ALA A 143 18.82 -38.22 -1.80
CA ALA A 143 19.01 -39.64 -2.06
C ALA A 143 20.33 -40.11 -1.39
N TRP A 144 20.25 -40.80 -0.24
CA TRP A 144 21.40 -41.04 0.64
C TRP A 144 22.48 -41.96 0.05
N ASP A 145 22.12 -42.86 -0.84
CA ASP A 145 23.07 -43.83 -1.37
C ASP A 145 23.24 -43.70 -2.88
N SER A 146 24.49 -43.74 -3.32
CA SER A 146 24.88 -43.73 -4.73
C SER A 146 24.37 -44.93 -5.52
N LYS A 147 23.70 -45.89 -4.86
CA LYS A 147 23.13 -47.10 -5.46
C LYS A 147 21.64 -46.95 -5.80
N HIS A 148 20.96 -45.94 -5.24
CA HIS A 148 19.54 -45.66 -5.43
C HIS A 148 19.26 -44.16 -5.68
N PRO A 149 19.96 -43.53 -6.66
CA PRO A 149 19.81 -42.09 -6.94
C PRO A 149 18.38 -41.66 -7.31
N PHE A 150 17.55 -42.61 -7.77
CA PHE A 150 16.17 -42.38 -8.23
C PHE A 150 15.09 -42.93 -7.28
N SER A 151 15.40 -43.12 -6.00
CA SER A 151 14.46 -43.70 -5.05
C SER A 151 13.55 -42.66 -4.39
N VAL A 152 12.24 -42.84 -4.50
CA VAL A 152 11.20 -42.12 -3.72
C VAL A 152 10.92 -42.75 -2.35
N LYS A 153 11.62 -43.83 -2.00
CA LYS A 153 11.37 -44.55 -0.74
C LYS A 153 11.89 -43.73 0.43
N LYS A 154 11.06 -43.56 1.46
CA LYS A 154 11.36 -42.76 2.66
C LYS A 154 12.67 -43.14 3.35
N GLU A 155 13.17 -44.37 3.20
CA GLU A 155 14.44 -44.79 3.80
C GLU A 155 15.65 -44.15 3.12
N HIS A 156 15.46 -43.60 1.92
CA HIS A 156 16.52 -43.10 1.06
C HIS A 156 16.34 -41.63 0.68
N THR A 157 15.18 -40.98 0.94
CA THR A 157 14.92 -39.58 0.58
C THR A 157 14.03 -38.86 1.60
N ASN A 158 14.13 -37.53 1.63
CA ASN A 158 13.24 -36.61 2.33
C ASN A 158 12.26 -35.95 1.34
N GLU A 159 10.96 -36.08 1.61
CA GLU A 159 9.91 -35.42 0.83
C GLU A 159 9.77 -33.93 1.22
N ARG A 160 9.63 -33.05 0.24
CA ARG A 160 9.45 -31.59 0.42
C ARG A 160 8.28 -31.10 -0.39
N ASN A 161 7.40 -30.33 0.25
CA ASN A 161 6.37 -29.59 -0.46
C ASN A 161 6.90 -28.22 -0.90
N THR A 162 6.50 -27.81 -2.10
CA THR A 162 6.92 -26.55 -2.72
C THR A 162 6.25 -25.36 -2.04
N LYS A 163 7.06 -24.43 -1.55
CA LYS A 163 6.61 -23.18 -0.92
C LYS A 163 6.39 -22.07 -1.94
N HIS A 164 5.60 -21.06 -1.59
CA HIS A 164 5.48 -19.85 -2.40
C HIS A 164 6.68 -18.91 -2.23
N VAL A 165 6.89 -17.99 -3.18
CA VAL A 165 7.98 -17.00 -3.14
C VAL A 165 7.51 -15.57 -2.83
N PHE A 166 6.20 -15.38 -2.62
CA PHE A 166 5.57 -14.09 -2.27
C PHE A 166 6.15 -13.49 -0.99
N GLY A 167 6.59 -12.23 -1.05
CA GLY A 167 7.20 -11.50 0.06
C GLY A 167 8.64 -11.94 0.42
N SER A 168 9.29 -12.78 -0.40
CA SER A 168 10.62 -13.32 -0.12
C SER A 168 11.71 -12.26 0.08
N GLY A 169 11.67 -11.15 -0.68
CA GLY A 169 12.65 -10.07 -0.54
C GLY A 169 12.68 -9.46 0.86
N GLY A 170 11.51 -9.29 1.49
CA GLY A 170 11.43 -8.83 2.89
C GLY A 170 11.92 -9.88 3.89
N LEU A 171 11.75 -11.18 3.63
CA LEU A 171 12.27 -12.24 4.49
C LEU A 171 13.81 -12.30 4.45
N GLU A 172 14.39 -12.14 3.27
CA GLU A 172 15.85 -12.05 3.15
C GLU A 172 16.36 -10.84 3.91
N LEU A 173 15.84 -9.63 3.67
CA LEU A 173 16.26 -8.42 4.40
C LEU A 173 16.15 -8.57 5.92
N LEU A 174 15.06 -9.16 6.44
CA LEU A 174 14.95 -9.47 7.87
C LEU A 174 16.06 -10.42 8.34
N ALA A 175 16.34 -11.48 7.58
CA ALA A 175 17.38 -12.43 7.92
C ALA A 175 18.77 -11.78 7.92
N GLU A 176 19.06 -10.89 6.96
CA GLU A 176 20.31 -10.13 6.90
C GLU A 176 20.47 -9.20 8.10
N GLU A 177 19.44 -8.43 8.42
CA GLU A 177 19.46 -7.50 9.55
C GLU A 177 19.60 -8.22 10.89
N ILE A 178 18.90 -9.35 11.08
CA ILE A 178 19.05 -10.18 12.28
C ILE A 178 20.47 -10.76 12.34
N THR A 179 20.98 -11.30 11.23
CA THR A 179 22.36 -11.84 11.16
C THR A 179 23.37 -10.77 11.57
N ALA A 180 23.27 -9.57 11.01
CA ALA A 180 24.16 -8.46 11.32
C ALA A 180 24.10 -8.06 12.81
N GLN A 181 22.90 -8.04 13.41
CA GLN A 181 22.73 -7.76 14.84
C GLN A 181 23.39 -8.84 15.72
N LEU A 182 23.17 -10.12 15.41
CA LEU A 182 23.73 -11.23 16.17
C LEU A 182 25.27 -11.27 16.10
N GLN A 183 25.83 -11.11 14.90
CA GLN A 183 27.28 -11.09 14.68
C GLN A 183 27.92 -9.83 15.30
N ALA A 184 27.22 -8.68 15.32
CA ALA A 184 27.69 -7.50 16.03
C ALA A 184 27.78 -7.71 17.55
N ILE A 185 26.80 -8.40 18.15
CA ILE A 185 26.84 -8.76 19.58
C ILE A 185 28.02 -9.68 19.88
N GLU A 186 28.26 -10.69 19.04
CA GLU A 186 29.42 -11.58 19.16
C GLU A 186 30.74 -10.80 19.09
N ASN A 187 30.89 -9.96 18.06
CA ASN A 187 32.10 -9.14 17.86
C ASN A 187 32.36 -8.20 19.05
N GLN A 188 31.32 -7.56 19.58
CA GLN A 188 31.44 -6.71 20.77
C GLN A 188 31.86 -7.52 22.01
N ALA A 189 31.29 -8.71 22.20
CA ALA A 189 31.66 -9.61 23.30
C ALA A 189 33.14 -10.03 23.20
N MET A 190 33.61 -10.40 22.00
CA MET A 190 35.01 -10.76 21.76
C MET A 190 35.98 -9.61 22.03
N ILE A 191 35.67 -8.41 21.54
CA ILE A 191 36.48 -7.21 21.77
C ILE A 191 36.57 -6.91 23.28
N GLU A 192 35.45 -6.99 24.00
CA GLU A 192 35.41 -6.73 25.43
C GLU A 192 36.14 -7.81 26.25
N ALA A 193 36.00 -9.09 25.89
CA ALA A 193 36.68 -10.19 26.55
C ALA A 193 38.20 -10.07 26.41
N THR A 194 38.66 -9.74 25.20
CA THR A 194 40.08 -9.48 24.90
C THR A 194 40.60 -8.28 25.69
N ARG A 195 39.85 -7.18 25.72
CA ARG A 195 40.24 -5.94 26.41
C ARG A 195 40.28 -6.09 27.92
N THR A 196 39.31 -6.80 28.51
CA THR A 196 39.18 -6.95 29.97
C THR A 196 39.93 -8.15 30.52
N ARG A 197 40.33 -9.10 29.66
CA ARG A 197 40.89 -10.40 30.02
C ARG A 197 39.96 -11.21 30.92
N GLN A 198 38.65 -11.06 30.77
CA GLN A 198 37.61 -11.80 31.48
C GLN A 198 36.63 -12.44 30.49
N PRO A 199 36.00 -13.57 30.83
CA PRO A 199 34.87 -14.10 30.06
C PRO A 199 33.71 -13.09 30.04
N ILE A 200 33.14 -12.84 28.86
CA ILE A 200 32.03 -11.90 28.66
C ILE A 200 30.82 -12.65 28.14
N GLN A 201 29.76 -12.72 28.95
CA GLN A 201 28.46 -13.23 28.53
C GLN A 201 27.62 -12.12 27.89
N ARG A 202 26.97 -12.42 26.77
CA ARG A 202 25.99 -11.54 26.11
C ARG A 202 24.77 -12.34 25.66
N PHE A 203 23.59 -11.77 25.93
CA PHE A 203 22.34 -12.28 25.38
C PHE A 203 22.25 -11.92 23.90
N LEU A 204 21.79 -12.87 23.09
CA LEU A 204 21.59 -12.73 21.67
C LEU A 204 20.12 -12.42 21.43
N THR A 205 19.80 -11.14 21.28
CA THR A 205 18.45 -10.69 20.94
C THR A 205 18.51 -9.80 19.73
N ALA A 206 17.67 -10.08 18.74
CA ALA A 206 17.60 -9.31 17.50
C ALA A 206 16.15 -9.18 17.07
N LYS A 207 15.72 -7.96 16.72
CA LYS A 207 14.32 -7.62 16.39
C LYS A 207 13.27 -8.17 17.39
N GLY A 208 13.63 -8.29 18.66
CA GLY A 208 12.77 -8.81 19.72
C GLY A 208 12.72 -10.35 19.82
N ILE A 209 13.51 -11.07 19.03
CA ILE A 209 13.64 -12.54 19.05
C ILE A 209 14.84 -12.93 19.91
N ASP A 210 14.65 -13.91 20.79
CA ASP A 210 15.69 -14.45 21.68
C ASP A 210 16.35 -15.69 21.06
N PHE A 211 17.68 -15.63 20.91
CA PHE A 211 18.54 -16.71 20.44
C PHE A 211 19.40 -17.31 21.56
N GLY A 212 19.15 -16.96 22.82
CA GLY A 212 19.89 -17.42 23.98
C GLY A 212 21.08 -16.52 24.30
N HIS A 213 22.23 -17.10 24.63
CA HIS A 213 23.42 -16.33 24.96
C HIS A 213 24.70 -17.03 24.54
N LEU A 214 25.74 -16.23 24.34
CA LEU A 214 27.11 -16.68 24.11
C LEU A 214 28.04 -16.22 25.24
N VAL A 215 29.19 -16.87 25.36
CA VAL A 215 30.28 -16.45 26.24
C VAL A 215 31.55 -16.31 25.43
N ALA A 216 32.02 -15.07 25.24
CA ALA A 216 33.29 -14.79 24.60
C ALA A 216 34.44 -14.91 25.62
N LEU A 217 35.50 -15.61 25.26
CA LEU A 217 36.66 -15.87 26.11
C LEU A 217 37.85 -14.96 25.74
N PRO A 218 38.74 -14.65 26.69
CA PRO A 218 39.91 -13.79 26.45
C PRO A 218 40.91 -14.31 25.41
N ASP A 219 40.84 -15.60 25.05
CA ASP A 219 41.70 -16.24 24.06
C ASP A 219 41.18 -16.08 22.61
N GLY A 220 40.05 -15.39 22.43
CA GLY A 220 39.42 -15.16 21.13
C GLY A 220 38.41 -16.24 20.72
N THR A 221 38.17 -17.25 21.56
CA THR A 221 37.12 -18.25 21.32
C THR A 221 35.76 -17.81 21.86
N VAL A 222 34.68 -18.37 21.32
CA VAL A 222 33.30 -18.07 21.76
C VAL A 222 32.56 -19.36 22.02
N ASP A 223 32.07 -19.54 23.25
CA ASP A 223 31.16 -20.62 23.61
C ASP A 223 29.74 -20.26 23.18
N LYS A 224 29.21 -21.05 22.24
CA LYS A 224 27.86 -20.93 21.67
C LYS A 224 26.93 -22.07 22.10
N SER A 225 27.28 -22.84 23.12
CA SER A 225 26.49 -23.99 23.60
C SER A 225 25.06 -23.62 24.06
N ASN A 226 24.84 -22.35 24.44
CA ASN A 226 23.53 -21.82 24.84
C ASN A 226 22.89 -20.93 23.75
N VAL A 227 23.39 -21.01 22.52
CA VAL A 227 22.77 -20.37 21.34
C VAL A 227 21.78 -21.33 20.72
N ASN A 228 20.57 -20.85 20.46
CA ASN A 228 19.44 -21.68 20.05
C ASN A 228 18.89 -21.24 18.70
N GLY A 229 18.54 -22.20 17.85
CA GLY A 229 17.74 -21.99 16.65
C GLY A 229 18.41 -21.23 15.50
N VAL A 230 19.72 -21.02 15.56
CA VAL A 230 20.56 -20.41 14.51
C VAL A 230 21.85 -21.23 14.37
N PRO A 231 22.46 -21.33 13.17
CA PRO A 231 23.72 -22.05 13.02
C PRO A 231 24.88 -21.39 13.80
N PRO A 232 26.01 -22.09 13.99
CA PRO A 232 27.16 -21.58 14.74
C PRO A 232 27.77 -20.29 14.18
N ASP A 233 27.57 -19.98 12.89
CA ASP A 233 27.99 -18.73 12.24
C ASP A 233 27.04 -17.54 12.51
N LEU A 234 25.98 -17.77 13.30
CA LEU A 234 24.91 -16.81 13.63
C LEU A 234 24.15 -16.28 12.42
N MET A 235 24.21 -16.98 11.27
CA MET A 235 23.52 -16.58 10.06
C MET A 235 22.09 -17.10 10.01
N ILE A 236 21.12 -16.18 9.92
CA ILE A 236 19.75 -16.54 9.62
C ILE A 236 19.64 -16.93 8.15
N LYS A 237 18.99 -18.06 7.91
CA LYS A 237 18.82 -18.68 6.60
C LYS A 237 17.33 -18.91 6.37
N PRO A 238 16.62 -17.96 5.75
CA PRO A 238 15.15 -17.94 5.77
C PRO A 238 14.51 -18.95 4.81
N PHE A 239 15.27 -19.54 3.88
CA PHE A 239 14.72 -20.37 2.82
C PHE A 239 14.92 -21.88 3.06
N GLY A 240 13.94 -22.65 2.58
CA GLY A 240 13.82 -24.10 2.80
C GLY A 240 13.23 -24.48 4.16
N SER A 241 12.61 -25.65 4.26
CA SER A 241 11.93 -26.10 5.49
C SER A 241 12.87 -26.30 6.70
N LYS A 242 14.17 -26.47 6.45
CA LYS A 242 15.22 -26.55 7.49
C LYS A 242 15.92 -25.22 7.76
N GLY A 243 15.60 -24.17 7.00
CA GLY A 243 16.32 -22.90 7.04
C GLY A 243 17.80 -23.08 6.75
N THR A 244 18.14 -23.70 5.61
CA THR A 244 19.52 -24.05 5.23
C THR A 244 20.06 -23.21 4.07
N ILE A 245 19.22 -22.34 3.50
CA ILE A 245 19.53 -21.50 2.35
C ILE A 245 19.43 -20.02 2.77
N GLU A 246 20.52 -19.29 2.53
CA GLU A 246 20.74 -17.92 3.02
C GLU A 246 20.11 -16.80 2.20
N SER A 247 19.95 -16.99 0.89
CA SER A 247 19.47 -15.95 -0.04
C SER A 247 18.56 -16.52 -1.12
N ILE A 248 17.78 -15.65 -1.76
CA ILE A 248 16.96 -15.96 -2.92
C ILE A 248 17.83 -16.41 -4.10
N ARG A 249 19.02 -15.80 -4.29
CA ARG A 249 19.99 -16.25 -5.30
C ARG A 249 20.39 -17.70 -5.07
N LYS A 250 20.72 -18.09 -3.83
CA LYS A 250 21.07 -19.48 -3.53
C LYS A 250 19.85 -20.42 -3.63
N PHE A 251 18.67 -19.92 -3.25
CA PHE A 251 17.41 -20.63 -3.44
C PHE A 251 17.07 -20.85 -4.92
N THR A 252 17.50 -19.98 -5.82
CA THR A 252 17.24 -20.05 -7.27
C THR A 252 18.24 -20.96 -7.98
N THR A 253 19.54 -20.79 -7.70
CA THR A 253 20.59 -21.58 -8.36
C THR A 253 20.61 -23.04 -7.96
N ASN A 254 20.12 -23.39 -6.76
CA ASN A 254 20.04 -24.79 -6.34
C ASN A 254 19.04 -25.60 -7.21
N PRO A 255 17.75 -25.20 -7.35
CA PRO A 255 16.77 -25.85 -8.22
C PRO A 255 17.07 -25.80 -9.72
N LEU A 256 17.62 -24.69 -10.26
CA LEU A 256 18.08 -24.67 -11.66
C LEU A 256 18.93 -25.91 -11.95
N VAL A 257 19.86 -26.18 -11.06
CA VAL A 257 20.79 -27.29 -11.17
C VAL A 257 20.16 -28.65 -10.80
N SER A 258 19.36 -28.73 -9.73
CA SER A 258 18.89 -30.01 -9.17
C SER A 258 17.56 -30.52 -9.71
N HIS A 259 16.70 -29.62 -10.22
CA HIS A 259 15.33 -29.90 -10.68
C HIS A 259 15.14 -29.66 -12.17
N HIS A 260 15.88 -28.72 -12.75
CA HIS A 260 15.78 -28.40 -14.19
C HIS A 260 16.95 -28.96 -14.99
N GLY A 261 18.12 -29.16 -14.36
CA GLY A 261 19.33 -29.44 -15.11
C GLY A 261 19.71 -28.25 -15.97
N ILE A 262 19.69 -27.05 -15.37
CA ILE A 262 20.13 -25.80 -15.97
C ILE A 262 21.29 -25.28 -15.12
N GLN A 263 22.41 -25.01 -15.77
CA GLN A 263 23.66 -24.63 -15.15
C GLN A 263 23.85 -23.12 -15.14
N ALA A 264 23.83 -22.56 -13.93
CA ALA A 264 24.16 -21.15 -13.73
C ALA A 264 25.67 -20.89 -13.86
N ASP A 265 26.06 -19.90 -14.66
CA ASP A 265 27.46 -19.53 -14.93
C ASP A 265 28.25 -19.26 -13.64
N GLU A 266 27.63 -18.57 -12.68
CA GLU A 266 28.29 -18.26 -11.41
C GLU A 266 28.70 -19.51 -10.63
N ARG A 267 28.01 -20.64 -10.82
CA ARG A 267 28.39 -21.90 -10.17
C ARG A 267 29.67 -22.48 -10.77
N LEU A 268 29.93 -22.25 -12.05
CA LEU A 268 31.17 -22.62 -12.73
C LEU A 268 32.33 -21.71 -12.34
N GLU A 269 32.09 -20.41 -12.40
CA GLU A 269 33.12 -19.39 -12.18
C GLU A 269 33.64 -19.39 -10.73
N ASP A 270 32.74 -19.63 -9.78
CA ASP A 270 33.02 -19.57 -8.35
C ASP A 270 33.41 -20.94 -7.75
N ASP A 271 33.45 -22.03 -8.53
CA ASP A 271 33.85 -23.36 -8.01
C ASP A 271 35.35 -23.39 -7.68
N PRO A 272 35.75 -23.61 -6.41
CA PRO A 272 37.16 -23.69 -6.02
C PRO A 272 37.92 -24.88 -6.66
N ARG A 273 37.21 -25.84 -7.26
CA ARG A 273 37.78 -27.01 -7.96
C ARG A 273 38.06 -26.73 -9.44
N LYS A 274 37.75 -25.54 -9.96
CA LYS A 274 37.97 -25.16 -11.36
C LYS A 274 39.41 -25.38 -11.86
N GLU A 275 40.39 -25.32 -10.97
CA GLU A 275 41.82 -25.52 -11.30
C GLU A 275 42.25 -27.00 -11.35
N ILE A 276 41.42 -27.93 -10.84
CA ILE A 276 41.80 -29.34 -10.66
C ILE A 276 41.41 -30.19 -11.89
N HIS A 277 40.46 -29.75 -12.71
CA HIS A 277 40.05 -30.44 -13.96
C HIS A 277 40.12 -29.48 -15.16
N PRO A 278 41.27 -29.43 -15.89
CA PRO A 278 41.58 -28.40 -16.90
C PRO A 278 40.90 -28.59 -18.27
N PHE A 279 40.01 -29.57 -18.43
CA PHE A 279 39.36 -29.88 -19.70
C PHE A 279 37.86 -30.06 -19.46
N HIS A 280 37.01 -29.26 -20.12
CA HIS A 280 35.56 -29.40 -20.35
C HIS A 280 34.90 -30.67 -19.76
N GLN A 281 34.86 -30.78 -18.43
CA GLN A 281 34.19 -31.82 -17.64
C GLN A 281 33.17 -31.18 -16.69
N TRP A 282 32.91 -29.89 -16.88
CA TRP A 282 31.93 -29.10 -16.15
C TRP A 282 30.70 -28.76 -17.00
N ASP A 283 30.74 -29.15 -18.26
CA ASP A 283 29.58 -29.47 -19.09
C ASP A 283 28.89 -30.64 -18.38
N ASP A 284 27.62 -30.51 -18.04
CA ASP A 284 26.86 -31.62 -17.47
C ASP A 284 26.68 -32.79 -18.46
N GLY A 285 27.25 -32.63 -19.65
CA GLY A 285 27.45 -33.58 -20.73
C GLY A 285 26.42 -33.41 -21.83
N ASP A 286 25.64 -32.34 -21.81
CA ASP A 286 24.60 -32.05 -22.79
C ASP A 286 25.10 -31.21 -23.99
N GLY A 287 26.29 -30.62 -23.88
CA GLY A 287 26.96 -29.87 -24.93
C GLY A 287 26.54 -28.41 -25.07
N TYR A 288 25.84 -27.85 -24.07
CA TYR A 288 25.49 -26.43 -23.98
C TYR A 288 26.38 -25.71 -22.97
N ASP A 289 26.75 -24.47 -23.29
CA ASP A 289 27.41 -23.54 -22.38
C ASP A 289 26.53 -22.30 -22.18
N HIS A 290 26.70 -21.60 -21.06
CA HIS A 290 25.94 -20.37 -20.74
C HIS A 290 24.41 -20.57 -20.63
N GLU A 291 23.97 -21.67 -20.02
CA GLU A 291 22.54 -22.05 -19.90
C GLU A 291 21.75 -21.11 -18.99
N ALA A 292 22.38 -20.54 -17.97
CA ALA A 292 21.82 -19.46 -17.17
C ALA A 292 22.91 -18.46 -16.77
N THR A 293 22.92 -17.31 -17.44
CA THR A 293 23.91 -16.26 -17.18
C THR A 293 23.73 -15.64 -15.79
N ARG A 294 24.78 -14.96 -15.28
CA ARG A 294 24.67 -14.18 -14.04
C ARG A 294 23.50 -13.19 -14.09
N GLY A 295 23.27 -12.55 -15.24
CA GLY A 295 22.18 -11.62 -15.43
C GLY A 295 20.80 -12.30 -15.45
N ASP A 296 20.67 -13.50 -16.02
CA ASP A 296 19.44 -14.29 -15.96
C ASP A 296 19.07 -14.63 -14.51
N VAL A 297 20.06 -15.06 -13.71
CA VAL A 297 19.87 -15.33 -12.28
C VAL A 297 19.49 -14.04 -11.53
N THR A 298 20.14 -12.91 -11.84
CA THR A 298 19.79 -11.60 -11.26
C THR A 298 18.33 -11.24 -11.54
N ALA A 299 17.87 -11.40 -12.78
CA ALA A 299 16.47 -11.12 -13.14
C ALA A 299 15.48 -12.06 -12.43
N LEU A 300 15.79 -13.36 -12.35
CA LEU A 300 14.98 -14.33 -11.59
C LEU A 300 14.86 -13.94 -10.11
N VAL A 301 15.97 -13.52 -9.49
CA VAL A 301 15.99 -13.10 -8.08
C VAL A 301 15.19 -11.82 -7.89
N ILE A 302 15.35 -10.82 -8.76
CA ILE A 302 14.55 -9.58 -8.72
C ILE A 302 13.06 -9.91 -8.81
N TRP A 303 12.66 -10.80 -9.72
CA TRP A 303 11.25 -11.20 -9.85
C TRP A 303 10.73 -11.89 -8.59
N GLN A 304 11.49 -12.82 -8.00
CA GLN A 304 11.10 -13.50 -6.77
C GLN A 304 11.01 -12.52 -5.58
N ALA A 305 12.03 -11.68 -5.40
CA ALA A 305 12.14 -10.73 -4.30
C ALA A 305 11.05 -9.64 -4.34
N ALA A 306 10.66 -9.22 -5.55
CA ALA A 306 9.64 -8.19 -5.77
C ALA A 306 8.21 -8.73 -5.93
N GLN A 307 7.97 -10.04 -5.72
CA GLN A 307 6.61 -10.57 -5.72
C GLN A 307 5.73 -9.83 -4.70
N PRO A 308 4.42 -9.69 -4.96
CA PRO A 308 3.49 -9.09 -4.02
C PRO A 308 3.59 -9.74 -2.64
N ILE A 309 3.28 -8.98 -1.59
CA ILE A 309 3.24 -9.54 -0.25
C ILE A 309 1.94 -10.32 -0.03
N PRO A 310 1.96 -11.41 0.74
CA PRO A 310 0.73 -12.00 1.26
C PRO A 310 -0.03 -10.99 2.14
N VAL A 311 -1.36 -11.13 2.20
CA VAL A 311 -2.26 -10.18 2.89
C VAL A 311 -3.26 -10.89 3.79
N GLN A 312 -3.88 -10.14 4.69
CA GLN A 312 -5.03 -10.61 5.44
C GLN A 312 -6.32 -10.11 4.78
N ILE A 313 -7.16 -11.03 4.31
CA ILE A 313 -8.45 -10.72 3.71
C ILE A 313 -9.56 -11.03 4.72
N ILE A 314 -10.25 -9.99 5.19
CA ILE A 314 -11.41 -10.13 6.07
C ILE A 314 -12.68 -10.36 5.21
N PRO A 315 -13.44 -11.44 5.45
CA PRO A 315 -14.71 -11.67 4.76
C PRO A 315 -15.76 -10.60 5.11
N ASP A 316 -16.66 -10.28 4.17
CA ASP A 316 -17.71 -9.27 4.40
C ASP A 316 -18.81 -9.78 5.35
N ASP A 317 -18.91 -11.10 5.56
CA ASP A 317 -19.83 -11.67 6.54
C ASP A 317 -19.40 -11.26 7.97
N PRO A 318 -20.24 -10.53 8.71
CA PRO A 318 -19.86 -9.99 10.02
C PRO A 318 -19.58 -11.08 11.06
N VAL A 319 -20.19 -12.26 10.95
CA VAL A 319 -19.94 -13.39 11.85
C VAL A 319 -18.56 -13.97 11.58
N ILE A 320 -18.18 -14.13 10.31
CA ILE A 320 -16.85 -14.62 9.94
C ILE A 320 -15.77 -13.58 10.26
N ALA A 321 -16.03 -12.29 9.99
CA ALA A 321 -15.12 -11.21 10.35
C ALA A 321 -14.83 -11.17 11.85
N GLN A 322 -15.87 -11.34 12.68
CA GLN A 322 -15.71 -11.44 14.14
C GLN A 322 -14.92 -12.70 14.53
N ALA A 323 -15.19 -13.85 13.90
CA ALA A 323 -14.45 -15.08 14.15
C ALA A 323 -12.95 -14.95 13.81
N VAL A 324 -12.60 -14.22 12.75
CA VAL A 324 -11.20 -13.91 12.40
C VAL A 324 -10.53 -13.06 13.50
N ALA A 325 -11.23 -12.05 14.01
CA ALA A 325 -10.72 -11.20 15.09
C ALA A 325 -10.51 -11.99 16.39
N ASP A 326 -11.50 -12.80 16.79
CA ASP A 326 -11.44 -13.63 18.00
C ASP A 326 -10.41 -14.77 17.88
N GLY A 327 -10.27 -15.33 16.67
CA GLY A 327 -9.25 -16.30 16.32
C GLY A 327 -7.83 -15.77 16.49
N ASN A 328 -7.56 -14.57 15.96
CA ASN A 328 -6.26 -13.90 16.12
C ASN A 328 -5.93 -13.63 17.60
N LYS A 329 -6.93 -13.18 18.36
CA LYS A 329 -6.77 -12.97 19.81
C LYS A 329 -6.42 -14.28 20.51
N THR A 330 -7.20 -15.33 20.27
CA THR A 330 -7.00 -16.64 20.90
C THR A 330 -5.66 -17.26 20.50
N PHE A 331 -5.24 -17.12 19.23
CA PHE A 331 -3.94 -17.56 18.71
C PHE A 331 -2.77 -17.00 19.53
N LYS A 332 -2.83 -15.70 19.89
CA LYS A 332 -1.84 -15.06 20.75
C LYS A 332 -1.91 -15.58 22.20
N GLU A 333 -3.12 -15.67 22.76
CA GLU A 333 -3.35 -16.10 24.15
C GLU A 333 -2.85 -17.52 24.44
N ILE A 334 -2.98 -18.44 23.48
CA ILE A 334 -2.51 -19.83 23.66
C ILE A 334 -1.00 -19.99 23.41
N GLY A 335 -0.32 -18.94 22.96
CA GLY A 335 1.12 -18.94 22.74
C GLY A 335 1.56 -19.42 21.36
N CYS A 336 0.71 -19.40 20.33
CA CYS A 336 1.18 -19.67 18.96
C CYS A 336 2.11 -18.56 18.45
N ALA A 337 1.86 -17.31 18.89
CA ALA A 337 2.62 -16.13 18.50
C ALA A 337 4.03 -16.04 19.12
N THR A 338 4.47 -17.03 19.91
CA THR A 338 5.84 -17.06 20.47
C THR A 338 6.87 -17.36 19.40
N CYS A 339 6.57 -18.29 18.49
CA CYS A 339 7.38 -18.59 17.30
C CYS A 339 6.81 -17.87 16.08
N HIS A 340 5.49 -17.88 15.91
CA HIS A 340 4.82 -17.19 14.81
C HIS A 340 4.59 -15.71 15.10
N ILE A 341 5.68 -14.96 15.27
CA ILE A 341 5.67 -13.54 15.61
C ILE A 341 4.94 -12.75 14.51
N PRO A 342 3.80 -12.09 14.81
CA PRO A 342 2.92 -11.55 13.77
C PRO A 342 3.56 -10.53 12.82
N GLN A 343 4.45 -9.69 13.35
CA GLN A 343 5.07 -8.63 12.57
C GLN A 343 6.53 -8.44 12.98
N LEU A 344 7.37 -8.20 11.97
CA LEU A 344 8.74 -7.75 12.11
C LEU A 344 8.93 -6.48 11.29
N ILE A 345 9.89 -5.65 11.69
CA ILE A 345 10.23 -4.41 10.99
C ILE A 345 11.52 -4.64 10.20
N VAL A 346 11.51 -4.31 8.91
CA VAL A 346 12.68 -4.21 8.06
C VAL A 346 13.19 -2.77 8.16
N ASP A 347 14.40 -2.57 8.67
CA ASP A 347 14.95 -1.24 8.94
C ASP A 347 15.40 -0.53 7.64
N ASP A 348 16.06 -1.25 6.73
CA ASP A 348 16.42 -0.80 5.37
C ASP A 348 15.59 -1.54 4.31
N PRO A 349 14.55 -0.93 3.71
CA PRO A 349 13.71 -1.57 2.71
C PRO A 349 14.38 -1.70 1.31
N ILE A 350 15.67 -1.38 1.18
CA ILE A 350 16.38 -1.48 -0.10
C ILE A 350 16.92 -2.90 -0.28
N PHE A 351 16.28 -3.67 -1.15
CA PHE A 351 16.78 -4.96 -1.59
C PHE A 351 17.96 -4.77 -2.55
N ARG A 352 19.00 -5.60 -2.42
CA ARG A 352 20.23 -5.52 -3.20
C ARG A 352 20.57 -6.88 -3.77
N GLU A 353 20.91 -6.92 -5.05
CA GLU A 353 21.19 -8.15 -5.77
C GLU A 353 22.46 -8.03 -6.63
N PRO A 354 23.46 -8.92 -6.44
CA PRO A 354 23.59 -9.88 -5.35
C PRO A 354 23.57 -9.21 -3.96
N SER A 355 23.04 -9.93 -2.97
CA SER A 355 23.02 -9.47 -1.58
C SER A 355 24.40 -9.62 -0.91
N ARG A 356 24.66 -8.83 0.14
CA ARG A 356 25.89 -8.88 0.99
C ARG A 356 27.24 -8.66 0.29
N ILE A 357 27.25 -8.18 -0.94
CA ILE A 357 28.48 -7.68 -1.59
C ILE A 357 28.58 -6.15 -1.47
N ASP A 358 29.62 -5.57 -2.06
CA ASP A 358 29.75 -4.12 -2.17
C ASP A 358 28.48 -3.51 -2.81
N PRO A 359 27.74 -2.63 -2.11
CA PRO A 359 26.51 -2.04 -2.64
C PRO A 359 26.70 -1.31 -3.97
N ALA A 360 27.91 -0.84 -4.28
CA ALA A 360 28.22 -0.21 -5.57
C ALA A 360 28.24 -1.21 -6.75
N LYS A 361 28.16 -2.51 -6.46
CA LYS A 361 28.17 -3.62 -7.44
C LYS A 361 26.87 -4.41 -7.43
N SER A 362 25.84 -3.94 -6.72
CA SER A 362 24.54 -4.57 -6.66
C SER A 362 23.50 -3.73 -7.41
N PHE A 363 22.62 -4.40 -8.14
CA PHE A 363 21.34 -3.80 -8.51
C PHE A 363 20.49 -3.61 -7.25
N SER A 364 19.69 -2.54 -7.15
CA SER A 364 18.87 -2.31 -5.97
C SER A 364 17.51 -1.71 -6.28
N PHE A 365 16.53 -2.04 -5.44
CA PHE A 365 15.16 -1.50 -5.51
C PHE A 365 14.52 -1.44 -4.12
N ASP A 366 13.48 -0.61 -3.95
CA ASP A 366 12.78 -0.40 -2.68
C ASP A 366 11.52 -1.29 -2.63
N ILE A 367 11.49 -2.29 -1.73
CA ILE A 367 10.37 -3.26 -1.60
C ILE A 367 9.05 -2.61 -1.17
N THR A 368 9.07 -1.34 -0.76
CA THR A 368 7.87 -0.55 -0.43
C THR A 368 7.36 0.28 -1.61
N ARG A 369 8.15 0.44 -2.69
CA ARG A 369 7.88 1.35 -3.81
C ARG A 369 7.95 0.73 -5.20
N ASP A 370 8.65 -0.38 -5.35
CA ASP A 370 8.86 -1.04 -6.63
C ASP A 370 8.12 -2.40 -6.64
N GLY A 371 7.94 -2.97 -7.83
CA GLY A 371 7.22 -4.24 -8.02
C GLY A 371 5.69 -4.14 -8.00
N PRO A 372 4.97 -5.22 -8.26
CA PRO A 372 3.51 -5.27 -8.21
C PRO A 372 2.94 -5.08 -6.80
N GLU A 373 1.71 -4.56 -6.72
CA GLU A 373 0.97 -4.46 -5.46
C GLU A 373 0.21 -5.75 -5.12
N PRO A 374 -0.05 -6.04 -3.83
CA PRO A 374 0.31 -5.25 -2.65
C PRO A 374 1.80 -5.32 -2.27
N ARG A 375 2.35 -4.20 -1.77
CA ARG A 375 3.75 -4.07 -1.33
C ARG A 375 3.86 -3.95 0.19
N PHE A 376 5.09 -4.01 0.71
CA PHE A 376 5.36 -3.76 2.13
C PHE A 376 4.90 -2.36 2.55
N GLU A 377 4.34 -2.25 3.76
CA GLU A 377 3.97 -0.93 4.29
C GLU A 377 5.19 -0.12 4.62
N ARG A 378 5.24 1.14 4.20
CA ARG A 378 6.29 2.07 4.59
C ARG A 378 5.87 2.87 5.81
N THR A 379 6.62 2.75 6.90
CA THR A 379 6.43 3.58 8.10
C THR A 379 6.84 5.03 7.84
N ILE A 380 6.46 5.94 8.73
CA ILE A 380 6.78 7.37 8.59
C ILE A 380 8.29 7.66 8.62
N ASP A 381 9.06 6.84 9.33
CA ASP A 381 10.52 6.87 9.40
C ASP A 381 11.20 6.11 8.25
N GLY A 382 10.42 5.57 7.30
CA GLY A 382 10.91 4.99 6.06
C GLY A 382 11.25 3.50 6.09
N LYS A 383 10.88 2.79 7.17
CA LYS A 383 11.06 1.35 7.35
C LYS A 383 9.93 0.55 6.70
N ALA A 384 10.11 -0.76 6.54
CA ALA A 384 9.09 -1.67 6.05
C ALA A 384 8.46 -2.50 7.17
N ILE A 385 7.15 -2.76 7.11
CA ILE A 385 6.45 -3.69 8.02
C ILE A 385 6.19 -5.03 7.32
N ALA A 386 6.74 -6.11 7.86
CA ALA A 386 6.57 -7.48 7.37
C ALA A 386 5.66 -8.28 8.30
N TYR A 387 4.43 -8.57 7.86
CA TYR A 387 3.44 -9.36 8.62
C TYR A 387 3.61 -10.87 8.40
N ALA A 388 4.83 -11.39 8.62
CA ALA A 388 5.22 -12.74 8.17
C ALA A 388 4.81 -13.89 9.10
N TYR A 389 4.47 -13.62 10.36
CA TYR A 389 4.13 -14.65 11.35
C TYR A 389 5.25 -15.69 11.51
N THR A 390 6.49 -15.23 11.67
CA THR A 390 7.67 -16.06 11.85
C THR A 390 8.73 -15.29 12.65
N ASP A 391 9.55 -16.02 13.39
CA ASP A 391 10.76 -15.53 14.05
C ASP A 391 12.04 -15.89 13.28
N LEU A 392 11.90 -16.52 12.09
CA LEU A 392 13.00 -17.01 11.26
C LEU A 392 13.98 -17.95 11.98
N LYS A 393 13.56 -18.52 13.11
CA LYS A 393 14.38 -19.36 13.98
C LYS A 393 14.05 -20.83 13.74
N ARG A 394 15.05 -21.70 13.97
CA ARG A 394 14.84 -23.15 13.98
C ARG A 394 14.34 -23.62 15.35
N HIS A 395 13.36 -24.53 15.33
CA HIS A 395 12.77 -25.14 16.51
C HIS A 395 12.75 -26.66 16.39
N TYR A 396 12.97 -27.33 17.52
CA TYR A 396 12.73 -28.76 17.60
C TYR A 396 11.21 -29.03 17.63
N MET A 397 10.70 -29.73 16.61
CA MET A 397 9.27 -29.97 16.40
C MET A 397 8.79 -31.35 16.88
N GLY A 398 9.67 -32.13 17.51
CA GLY A 398 9.36 -33.42 18.11
C GLY A 398 9.49 -34.62 17.17
N GLU A 399 9.61 -35.80 17.78
CA GLU A 399 9.82 -37.08 17.07
C GLU A 399 8.75 -37.43 16.03
N ALA A 400 7.50 -37.00 16.23
CA ALA A 400 6.41 -37.26 15.28
C ALA A 400 6.60 -36.58 13.93
N LEU A 401 7.40 -35.50 13.88
CA LEU A 401 7.75 -34.75 12.67
C LEU A 401 9.18 -35.01 12.21
N ARG A 402 9.89 -35.95 12.84
CA ARG A 402 11.25 -36.31 12.44
C ARG A 402 11.28 -36.85 11.02
N GLU A 403 12.23 -36.34 10.25
CA GLU A 403 12.55 -36.87 8.94
C GLU A 403 13.40 -38.13 8.99
N PRO A 404 13.33 -38.99 7.97
CA PRO A 404 14.14 -40.21 7.94
C PRO A 404 15.64 -39.93 7.82
N ILE A 405 16.03 -38.80 7.21
CA ILE A 405 17.43 -38.45 6.94
C ILE A 405 17.74 -37.07 7.51
N ASP A 406 18.85 -36.96 8.24
CA ASP A 406 19.37 -35.69 8.75
C ASP A 406 19.95 -34.83 7.60
N GLU A 407 19.70 -33.53 7.65
CA GLU A 407 20.43 -32.59 6.80
C GLU A 407 21.77 -32.22 7.47
N PRO A 408 22.84 -31.92 6.72
CA PRO A 408 24.12 -31.56 7.30
C PRO A 408 23.98 -30.43 8.33
N ASN A 409 24.38 -30.72 9.58
CA ASN A 409 24.33 -29.79 10.71
C ASN A 409 22.91 -29.32 11.12
N VAL A 410 21.85 -30.05 10.73
CA VAL A 410 20.48 -29.79 11.18
C VAL A 410 19.77 -31.11 11.52
N ASP A 411 19.34 -31.25 12.77
CA ASP A 411 18.59 -32.41 13.24
C ASP A 411 17.29 -32.64 12.43
N SER A 412 17.00 -33.89 12.10
CA SER A 412 15.83 -34.28 11.30
C SER A 412 14.47 -33.91 11.90
N ALA A 413 14.35 -33.62 13.19
CA ALA A 413 13.12 -33.14 13.83
C ALA A 413 13.10 -31.61 14.02
N THR A 414 14.15 -30.91 13.58
CA THR A 414 14.30 -29.45 13.71
C THR A 414 13.92 -28.75 12.42
N PHE A 415 13.11 -27.69 12.48
CA PHE A 415 12.63 -26.96 11.30
C PHE A 415 12.63 -25.45 11.57
N ILE A 416 12.78 -24.64 10.51
CA ILE A 416 12.56 -23.19 10.64
C ILE A 416 11.06 -22.91 10.85
N THR A 417 10.72 -21.91 11.67
CA THR A 417 9.35 -21.44 11.80
C THR A 417 8.81 -21.04 10.43
N ALA A 418 7.82 -21.78 9.95
CA ALA A 418 7.13 -21.43 8.71
C ALA A 418 6.41 -20.09 8.86
N GLU A 419 6.59 -19.24 7.86
CA GLU A 419 5.79 -18.05 7.62
C GLU A 419 4.31 -18.42 7.49
N LEU A 420 3.42 -17.78 8.27
CA LEU A 420 1.97 -18.04 8.19
C LEU A 420 1.24 -17.03 7.31
N TRP A 421 1.93 -16.01 6.81
CA TRP A 421 1.36 -15.18 5.76
C TRP A 421 1.09 -16.05 4.52
N GLY A 422 -0.06 -15.88 3.85
CA GLY A 422 -0.41 -16.77 2.73
C GLY A 422 -0.91 -18.18 3.10
N VAL A 423 -0.80 -18.63 4.36
CA VAL A 423 -1.10 -20.01 4.77
C VAL A 423 -2.52 -20.50 4.41
N GLY A 424 -3.48 -19.58 4.30
CA GLY A 424 -4.88 -19.87 4.03
C GLY A 424 -5.16 -20.44 2.64
N ASN A 425 -4.30 -20.21 1.64
CA ASN A 425 -4.48 -20.71 0.28
C ASN A 425 -3.25 -21.43 -0.32
N THR A 426 -2.21 -21.68 0.47
CA THR A 426 -0.96 -22.34 0.05
C THR A 426 -0.84 -23.80 0.49
N GLY A 427 -1.91 -24.38 1.04
CA GLY A 427 -1.92 -25.78 1.42
C GLY A 427 -1.62 -26.73 0.25
N PRO A 428 -1.23 -27.98 0.50
CA PRO A 428 -1.27 -28.65 1.80
C PRO A 428 -0.15 -28.20 2.76
N TRP A 429 -0.31 -28.50 4.05
CA TRP A 429 0.52 -27.93 5.12
C TRP A 429 1.51 -28.93 5.71
N MET A 430 2.45 -28.41 6.50
CA MET A 430 3.70 -29.07 6.95
C MET A 430 4.76 -29.16 5.86
N PHE A 431 6.00 -29.41 6.26
CA PHE A 431 7.18 -29.40 5.38
C PHE A 431 7.09 -30.32 4.15
N ASN A 432 6.23 -31.35 4.19
CA ASN A 432 5.99 -32.30 3.09
C ASN A 432 4.52 -32.37 2.64
N GLY A 433 3.65 -31.45 3.06
CA GLY A 433 2.25 -31.46 2.64
C GLY A 433 1.38 -32.57 3.27
N ARG A 434 1.80 -33.18 4.39
CA ARG A 434 1.04 -34.27 5.05
C ARG A 434 -0.25 -33.82 5.76
N ALA A 435 -0.43 -32.53 6.00
CA ALA A 435 -1.64 -32.00 6.62
C ALA A 435 -2.58 -31.43 5.55
N PHE A 436 -3.81 -31.96 5.49
CA PHE A 436 -4.83 -31.54 4.51
C PHE A 436 -5.78 -30.47 5.05
N THR A 437 -5.67 -30.13 6.33
CA THR A 437 -6.40 -29.04 6.98
C THR A 437 -5.47 -28.30 7.94
N LEU A 438 -5.74 -27.02 8.18
CA LEU A 438 -5.02 -26.22 9.18
C LEU A 438 -5.19 -26.80 10.58
N ASP A 439 -6.36 -27.34 10.93
CA ASP A 439 -6.57 -28.03 12.22
C ASP A 439 -5.65 -29.24 12.38
N GLN A 440 -5.52 -30.08 11.35
CA GLN A 440 -4.57 -31.19 11.35
C GLN A 440 -3.13 -30.69 11.50
N ALA A 441 -2.76 -29.62 10.80
CA ALA A 441 -1.44 -29.02 10.90
C ALA A 441 -1.15 -28.57 12.35
N ILE A 442 -2.08 -27.85 12.98
CA ILE A 442 -1.91 -27.41 14.38
C ILE A 442 -1.74 -28.63 15.31
N ARG A 443 -2.54 -29.69 15.12
CA ARG A 443 -2.44 -30.92 15.92
C ARG A 443 -1.14 -31.70 15.71
N MET A 444 -0.41 -31.49 14.62
CA MET A 444 0.88 -32.16 14.38
C MET A 444 2.06 -31.47 15.08
N HIS A 445 1.88 -30.27 15.62
CA HIS A 445 2.95 -29.57 16.35
C HIS A 445 3.37 -30.35 17.60
N GLY A 446 4.68 -30.51 17.80
CA GLY A 446 5.28 -31.15 18.97
C GLY A 446 6.52 -30.38 19.44
N GLY A 447 7.37 -31.04 20.24
CA GLY A 447 8.63 -30.45 20.71
C GLY A 447 8.42 -29.13 21.46
N GLU A 448 9.08 -28.06 21.03
CA GLU A 448 8.96 -26.73 21.63
C GLU A 448 7.53 -26.16 21.55
N ALA A 449 6.75 -26.55 20.53
CA ALA A 449 5.38 -26.09 20.33
C ALA A 449 4.32 -26.93 21.10
N GLN A 450 4.75 -27.96 21.85
CA GLN A 450 3.86 -28.92 22.52
C GLN A 450 2.87 -28.26 23.50
N SER A 451 3.30 -27.20 24.19
CA SER A 451 2.45 -26.45 25.13
C SER A 451 1.31 -25.73 24.42
N SER A 452 1.62 -25.01 23.34
CA SER A 452 0.62 -24.28 22.54
C SER A 452 -0.34 -25.23 21.82
N GLN A 453 0.16 -26.36 21.31
CA GLN A 453 -0.65 -27.43 20.72
C GLN A 453 -1.62 -28.04 21.74
N GLY A 454 -1.15 -28.36 22.95
CA GLY A 454 -2.00 -28.89 24.02
C GLY A 454 -3.11 -27.91 24.42
N LYS A 455 -2.79 -26.61 24.52
CA LYS A 455 -3.78 -25.56 24.77
C LYS A 455 -4.81 -25.46 23.66
N TYR A 456 -4.39 -25.53 22.38
CA TYR A 456 -5.31 -25.54 21.24
C TYR A 456 -6.30 -26.71 21.30
N ILE A 457 -5.80 -27.92 21.57
CA ILE A 457 -6.64 -29.13 21.67
C ILE A 457 -7.66 -29.01 22.81
N ALA A 458 -7.30 -28.35 23.91
CA ALA A 458 -8.18 -28.12 25.06
C ALA A 458 -9.23 -27.02 24.86
N LEU A 459 -9.13 -26.20 23.80
CA LEU A 459 -10.13 -25.19 23.48
C LEU A 459 -11.47 -25.82 23.06
N SER A 460 -12.56 -25.08 23.23
CA SER A 460 -13.85 -25.43 22.63
C SER A 460 -13.76 -25.51 21.11
N ASN A 461 -14.61 -26.33 20.48
CA ASN A 461 -14.70 -26.46 19.02
C ASN A 461 -14.93 -25.11 18.30
N GLN A 462 -15.64 -24.17 18.94
CA GLN A 462 -15.84 -22.83 18.39
C GLN A 462 -14.52 -22.06 18.30
N LYS A 463 -13.77 -21.96 19.40
CA LYS A 463 -12.46 -21.29 19.43
C LYS A 463 -11.42 -21.93 18.50
N GLN A 464 -11.44 -23.26 18.36
CA GLN A 464 -10.60 -23.95 17.37
C GLN A 464 -10.94 -23.50 15.94
N ARG A 465 -12.24 -23.43 15.60
CA ARG A 465 -12.67 -22.92 14.29
C ARG A 465 -12.33 -21.45 14.08
N GLU A 466 -12.47 -20.60 15.10
CA GLU A 466 -12.10 -19.17 15.02
C GLU A 466 -10.62 -18.99 14.67
N ILE A 467 -9.72 -19.77 15.30
CA ILE A 467 -8.28 -19.78 14.92
C ILE A 467 -8.10 -20.23 13.47
N VAL A 468 -8.79 -21.28 13.04
CA VAL A 468 -8.73 -21.75 11.65
C VAL A 468 -9.23 -20.69 10.67
N GLU A 469 -10.33 -19.98 10.98
CA GLU A 469 -10.83 -18.88 10.15
C GLU A 469 -9.85 -17.70 10.11
N PHE A 470 -9.19 -17.39 11.22
CA PHE A 470 -8.09 -16.43 11.23
C PHE A 470 -6.97 -16.84 10.28
N LEU A 471 -6.47 -18.09 10.35
CA LEU A 471 -5.40 -18.54 9.47
C LEU A 471 -5.83 -18.58 7.99
N LYS A 472 -7.09 -18.95 7.70
CA LYS A 472 -7.67 -18.88 6.35
C LYS A 472 -7.74 -17.46 5.79
N SER A 473 -7.78 -16.44 6.64
CA SER A 473 -7.77 -15.04 6.21
C SER A 473 -6.40 -14.58 5.72
N LEU A 474 -5.31 -15.27 6.08
CA LEU A 474 -3.95 -14.96 5.64
C LEU A 474 -3.68 -15.64 4.29
N VAL A 475 -3.69 -14.90 3.18
CA VAL A 475 -3.69 -15.49 1.83
C VAL A 475 -2.70 -14.79 0.89
N LEU A 476 -2.23 -15.53 -0.11
CA LEU A 476 -1.63 -14.91 -1.29
C LEU A 476 -2.71 -14.08 -2.00
N PRO A 477 -2.47 -12.78 -2.28
CA PRO A 477 -3.49 -11.89 -2.85
C PRO A 477 -3.89 -12.38 -4.25
N PRO A 478 -5.18 -12.54 -4.59
CA PRO A 478 -5.56 -12.83 -5.97
C PRO A 478 -5.04 -11.76 -6.95
N ASN A 479 -4.79 -12.10 -8.22
CA ASN A 479 -4.25 -11.14 -9.17
C ASN A 479 -5.35 -10.45 -10.00
N PHE A 480 -6.42 -9.95 -9.37
CA PHE A 480 -7.35 -9.10 -10.11
C PHE A 480 -6.74 -7.72 -10.28
N GLN A 481 -6.75 -7.26 -11.52
CA GLN A 481 -6.27 -5.94 -11.90
C GLN A 481 -7.39 -5.19 -12.61
N ALA A 482 -7.54 -3.92 -12.30
CA ALA A 482 -8.46 -3.06 -12.99
C ALA A 482 -7.82 -1.70 -13.24
N ASP A 483 -7.88 -1.25 -14.49
CA ASP A 483 -7.31 0.02 -14.91
C ASP A 483 -8.39 1.10 -14.87
N ILE A 484 -8.07 2.19 -14.16
CA ILE A 484 -8.87 3.41 -14.12
C ILE A 484 -8.16 4.45 -14.96
N GLN A 485 -8.76 4.84 -16.09
CA GLN A 485 -8.28 5.95 -16.90
C GLN A 485 -8.82 7.28 -16.35
N LEU A 486 -7.91 8.18 -16.01
CA LEU A 486 -8.17 9.53 -15.52
C LEU A 486 -7.78 10.56 -16.57
N GLU A 487 -8.64 11.56 -16.76
CA GLU A 487 -8.29 12.78 -17.49
C GLU A 487 -7.79 13.85 -16.53
N LYS A 488 -6.98 14.81 -17.01
CA LYS A 488 -6.61 15.98 -16.20
C LYS A 488 -7.87 16.76 -15.79
N GLY A 489 -8.05 16.99 -14.50
CA GLY A 489 -9.21 17.69 -13.94
C GLY A 489 -10.15 16.78 -13.16
N LEU A 490 -11.44 17.14 -13.12
CA LEU A 490 -12.44 16.44 -12.31
C LEU A 490 -12.92 15.16 -12.98
N ASN A 491 -12.82 14.06 -12.27
CA ASN A 491 -13.25 12.72 -12.67
C ASN A 491 -14.20 12.15 -11.62
N MET A 492 -15.17 11.35 -12.05
CA MET A 492 -15.96 10.51 -11.16
C MET A 492 -15.42 9.08 -11.19
N VAL A 493 -14.94 8.59 -10.06
CA VAL A 493 -14.28 7.28 -9.93
C VAL A 493 -15.04 6.41 -8.93
N SER A 494 -15.16 5.13 -9.22
CA SER A 494 -15.53 4.10 -8.24
C SER A 494 -14.41 3.10 -8.17
N LEU A 495 -14.08 2.59 -6.99
CA LEU A 495 -13.09 1.52 -6.89
C LEU A 495 -13.64 0.24 -7.50
N PRO A 496 -13.06 -0.26 -8.61
CA PRO A 496 -13.56 -1.45 -9.28
C PRO A 496 -13.29 -2.73 -8.49
N LEU A 497 -12.21 -2.71 -7.70
CA LEU A 497 -11.78 -3.81 -6.84
C LEU A 497 -11.73 -3.35 -5.39
N ARG A 498 -12.03 -4.26 -4.47
CA ARG A 498 -11.86 -4.08 -3.04
C ARG A 498 -10.37 -4.15 -2.72
N PRO A 499 -9.74 -3.04 -2.29
CA PRO A 499 -8.31 -3.05 -2.04
C PRO A 499 -8.00 -3.99 -0.87
N TYR A 500 -6.85 -4.70 -0.93
CA TYR A 500 -6.42 -5.61 0.12
C TYR A 500 -6.24 -4.95 1.49
N ARG A 501 -6.00 -3.64 1.48
CA ARG A 501 -6.04 -2.78 2.66
C ARG A 501 -7.06 -1.69 2.43
N PRO A 502 -7.95 -1.38 3.39
CA PRO A 502 -8.92 -0.31 3.24
C PRO A 502 -8.23 1.01 2.86
N PHE A 503 -8.67 1.63 1.78
CA PHE A 503 -8.18 2.94 1.40
C PHE A 503 -8.82 4.01 2.29
N SER A 504 -8.02 4.99 2.67
CA SER A 504 -8.51 6.27 3.15
C SER A 504 -8.58 7.28 2.00
N ALA A 505 -9.22 8.43 2.24
CA ALA A 505 -9.27 9.51 1.27
C ALA A 505 -7.86 9.99 0.89
N SER A 506 -6.94 10.09 1.86
CA SER A 506 -5.54 10.45 1.60
C SER A 506 -4.82 9.40 0.75
N HIS A 507 -5.04 8.12 1.02
CA HIS A 507 -4.45 7.03 0.24
C HIS A 507 -4.97 7.07 -1.21
N LEU A 508 -6.29 7.20 -1.39
CA LEU A 508 -6.89 7.27 -2.72
C LEU A 508 -6.42 8.51 -3.49
N ALA A 509 -6.28 9.66 -2.82
CA ALA A 509 -5.75 10.88 -3.42
C ALA A 509 -4.32 10.66 -3.95
N GLN A 510 -3.46 10.06 -3.13
CA GLN A 510 -2.09 9.73 -3.51
C GLN A 510 -2.05 8.73 -4.67
N LYS A 511 -2.81 7.63 -4.56
CA LYS A 511 -2.88 6.57 -5.57
C LYS A 511 -3.31 7.08 -6.94
N LEU A 512 -4.24 8.04 -6.98
CA LEU A 512 -4.77 8.62 -8.21
C LEU A 512 -4.04 9.89 -8.67
N GLY A 513 -3.04 10.38 -7.94
CA GLY A 513 -2.41 11.68 -8.22
C GLY A 513 -3.41 12.85 -8.16
N ALA A 514 -4.40 12.76 -7.27
CA ALA A 514 -5.50 13.70 -7.14
C ALA A 514 -5.29 14.72 -6.00
N SER A 515 -5.71 15.96 -6.22
CA SER A 515 -5.62 17.03 -5.22
C SER A 515 -6.79 17.05 -4.22
N ILE A 516 -7.93 16.47 -4.60
CA ILE A 516 -9.13 16.34 -3.76
C ILE A 516 -9.77 14.97 -3.93
N VAL A 517 -10.51 14.54 -2.91
CA VAL A 517 -11.43 13.39 -2.94
C VAL A 517 -12.73 13.79 -2.25
N ILE A 518 -13.85 13.72 -2.95
CA ILE A 518 -15.19 14.03 -2.41
C ILE A 518 -16.04 12.78 -2.43
N ARG A 519 -16.79 12.53 -1.34
CA ARG A 519 -17.83 11.48 -1.27
C ARG A 519 -19.15 12.06 -0.80
N PHE A 520 -20.25 11.35 -1.08
CA PHE A 520 -21.53 11.63 -0.46
C PHE A 520 -21.67 10.81 0.84
N ASN A 521 -21.81 11.49 1.98
CA ASN A 521 -22.05 10.86 3.28
C ASN A 521 -23.56 10.65 3.47
N SER A 522 -24.02 9.41 3.35
CA SER A 522 -25.45 9.07 3.44
C SER A 522 -26.04 9.21 4.85
N GLN A 523 -25.22 9.19 5.91
CA GLN A 523 -25.71 9.42 7.27
C GLN A 523 -26.01 10.90 7.51
N LEU A 524 -25.13 11.77 7.01
CA LEU A 524 -25.25 13.21 7.15
C LEU A 524 -26.02 13.88 6.00
N GLN A 525 -26.37 13.14 4.95
CA GLN A 525 -27.03 13.63 3.74
C GLN A 525 -26.31 14.83 3.09
N GLN A 526 -24.98 14.84 3.16
CA GLN A 526 -24.13 15.93 2.65
C GLN A 526 -22.86 15.39 1.99
N PHE A 527 -22.21 16.24 1.18
CA PHE A 527 -20.90 15.92 0.61
C PHE A 527 -19.79 16.19 1.61
N GLU A 528 -18.86 15.25 1.72
CA GLU A 528 -17.66 15.34 2.55
C GLU A 528 -16.45 15.35 1.61
N GLY A 529 -15.54 16.32 1.80
CA GLY A 529 -14.38 16.52 0.95
C GLY A 529 -13.07 16.43 1.73
N PHE A 530 -12.11 15.72 1.16
CA PHE A 530 -10.71 15.65 1.59
C PHE A 530 -9.83 16.35 0.56
N THR A 531 -8.85 17.10 1.03
CA THR A 531 -7.82 17.77 0.21
C THR A 531 -6.43 17.29 0.63
N ILE A 532 -5.44 17.38 -0.26
CA ILE A 532 -4.04 17.09 0.07
C ILE A 532 -3.43 18.02 1.14
N SER A 533 -4.15 19.08 1.55
CA SER A 533 -3.76 19.96 2.65
C SER A 533 -4.33 19.52 4.00
N ASP A 534 -5.26 18.56 4.01
CA ASP A 534 -5.84 18.01 5.24
C ASP A 534 -4.90 16.99 5.88
N PRO A 535 -4.91 16.85 7.22
CA PRO A 535 -4.15 15.80 7.89
C PRO A 535 -4.69 14.42 7.47
N PRO A 536 -3.82 13.45 7.14
CA PRO A 536 -4.24 12.08 6.87
C PRO A 536 -4.83 11.42 8.15
N PRO A 537 -5.68 10.38 8.02
CA PRO A 537 -6.01 9.66 6.78
C PRO A 537 -7.23 10.21 6.01
N GLY A 538 -8.00 11.14 6.58
CA GLY A 538 -9.32 11.53 6.06
C GLY A 538 -10.38 10.45 6.30
N PHE A 539 -11.42 10.39 5.46
CA PHE A 539 -12.48 9.39 5.57
C PHE A 539 -12.13 8.04 4.93
N ALA A 540 -12.82 6.97 5.34
CA ALA A 540 -12.67 5.65 4.73
C ALA A 540 -13.32 5.59 3.33
N VAL A 541 -12.65 4.89 2.41
CA VAL A 541 -13.14 4.58 1.07
C VAL A 541 -13.83 3.21 1.11
N GLU A 542 -15.00 3.15 0.50
CA GLU A 542 -15.95 2.04 0.58
C GLU A 542 -16.30 1.58 -0.84
N GLY A 543 -16.58 0.29 -0.97
CA GLY A 543 -17.04 -0.31 -2.22
C GLY A 543 -18.43 0.16 -2.62
N GLY A 544 -18.70 0.14 -3.92
CA GLY A 544 -20.00 0.54 -4.46
C GLY A 544 -20.34 2.03 -4.28
N LYS A 545 -19.37 2.85 -3.85
CA LYS A 545 -19.50 4.32 -3.78
C LYS A 545 -18.79 4.98 -4.95
N ALA A 546 -19.33 6.12 -5.39
CA ALA A 546 -18.68 7.02 -6.33
C ALA A 546 -17.96 8.14 -5.57
N TYR A 547 -16.75 8.46 -6.03
CA TYR A 547 -15.89 9.50 -5.52
C TYR A 547 -15.61 10.51 -6.62
N VAL A 548 -15.53 11.78 -6.27
CA VAL A 548 -15.10 12.83 -7.20
C VAL A 548 -13.67 13.23 -6.87
N VAL A 549 -12.79 13.16 -7.86
CA VAL A 549 -11.35 13.40 -7.70
C VAL A 549 -10.87 14.40 -8.74
N ASN A 550 -9.92 15.26 -8.37
CA ASN A 550 -9.26 16.16 -9.31
C ASN A 550 -7.85 15.66 -9.63
N ALA A 551 -7.68 14.95 -10.75
CA ALA A 551 -6.39 14.44 -11.20
C ALA A 551 -5.54 15.58 -11.77
N MET A 552 -4.29 15.70 -11.29
CA MET A 552 -3.40 16.80 -11.70
C MET A 552 -2.82 16.60 -13.10
N GLN A 553 -2.75 15.36 -13.56
CA GLN A 553 -2.28 14.94 -14.88
C GLN A 553 -3.15 13.78 -15.39
N PRO A 554 -3.24 13.55 -16.71
CA PRO A 554 -3.84 12.31 -17.23
C PRO A 554 -3.03 11.11 -16.78
N ALA A 555 -3.71 10.03 -16.37
CA ALA A 555 -3.05 8.83 -15.89
C ALA A 555 -3.93 7.60 -16.13
N THR A 556 -3.32 6.44 -16.35
CA THR A 556 -3.98 5.15 -16.23
C THR A 556 -3.48 4.52 -14.94
N ILE A 557 -4.36 4.34 -13.98
CA ILE A 557 -4.02 3.78 -12.67
C ILE A 557 -4.50 2.33 -12.61
N THR A 558 -3.56 1.40 -12.51
CA THR A 558 -3.88 0.00 -12.22
C THR A 558 -4.14 -0.16 -10.72
N THR A 559 -5.31 -0.69 -10.40
CA THR A 559 -5.72 -1.07 -9.05
C THR A 559 -5.69 -2.59 -8.94
N THR A 560 -5.23 -3.09 -7.80
CA THR A 560 -5.30 -4.51 -7.44
C THR A 560 -6.22 -4.69 -6.24
N GLY A 561 -6.87 -5.84 -6.15
CA GLY A 561 -7.79 -6.13 -5.05
C GLY A 561 -8.67 -7.33 -5.32
N ASP A 562 -9.63 -7.60 -4.44
CA ASP A 562 -10.67 -8.61 -4.69
C ASP A 562 -11.81 -8.01 -5.52
N ALA A 563 -12.54 -8.86 -6.25
CA ALA A 563 -13.88 -8.46 -6.71
C ALA A 563 -14.79 -8.19 -5.50
N TRP A 564 -15.54 -7.07 -5.52
CA TRP A 564 -16.52 -6.74 -4.46
C TRP A 564 -17.64 -7.80 -4.31
N HIS A 565 -17.86 -8.61 -5.35
CA HIS A 565 -18.75 -9.76 -5.35
C HIS A 565 -18.01 -10.96 -5.96
N ARG A 566 -17.99 -12.12 -5.29
CA ARG A 566 -17.36 -13.34 -5.82
C ARG A 566 -18.17 -13.86 -7.03
N GLY A 567 -17.71 -13.51 -8.23
CA GLY A 567 -18.08 -14.08 -9.52
C GLY A 567 -16.81 -14.30 -10.33
N GLU A 568 -16.77 -15.37 -11.11
CA GLU A 568 -15.56 -15.98 -11.66
C GLU A 568 -14.65 -15.07 -12.51
N SER A 569 -13.38 -15.47 -12.55
CA SER A 569 -12.31 -15.20 -13.52
C SER A 569 -11.46 -13.94 -13.35
N ASN A 570 -10.14 -14.14 -13.52
CA ASN A 570 -9.09 -13.12 -13.63
C ASN A 570 -9.39 -12.21 -14.84
N VAL A 571 -10.25 -11.22 -14.69
CA VAL A 571 -10.57 -10.27 -15.75
C VAL A 571 -9.86 -8.96 -15.47
N ARG A 572 -8.98 -8.54 -16.40
CA ARG A 572 -8.49 -7.16 -16.42
C ARG A 572 -9.63 -6.27 -16.90
N LEU A 573 -10.17 -5.47 -15.99
CA LEU A 573 -11.29 -4.58 -16.29
C LEU A 573 -10.77 -3.19 -16.65
N PHE A 574 -11.24 -2.64 -17.75
CA PHE A 574 -10.90 -1.29 -18.19
C PHE A 574 -12.07 -0.34 -17.92
N PHE A 575 -11.85 0.65 -17.06
CA PHE A 575 -12.83 1.69 -16.76
C PHE A 575 -12.29 3.05 -17.20
N ARG A 576 -13.07 3.77 -18.00
CA ARG A 576 -12.85 5.20 -18.23
C ARG A 576 -13.72 5.97 -17.26
N ALA A 577 -13.08 6.73 -16.36
CA ALA A 577 -13.81 7.61 -15.47
C ALA A 577 -14.54 8.69 -16.31
N PRO A 578 -15.85 8.91 -16.10
CA PRO A 578 -16.51 10.07 -16.67
C PRO A 578 -15.80 11.34 -16.22
N SER A 579 -15.31 12.10 -17.20
CA SER A 579 -14.66 13.39 -17.02
C SER A 579 -15.45 14.45 -17.77
N SER A 580 -15.49 15.66 -17.21
CA SER A 580 -15.96 16.83 -17.93
C SER A 580 -14.87 17.89 -17.91
N THR A 581 -14.07 17.94 -18.96
CA THR A 581 -13.09 18.99 -19.20
C THR A 581 -13.80 20.25 -19.71
N ILE A 582 -14.61 20.91 -18.88
CA ILE A 582 -14.96 22.31 -19.14
C ILE A 582 -13.74 23.14 -18.71
N GLY A 583 -12.79 23.36 -19.61
CA GLY A 583 -11.52 24.06 -19.32
C GLY A 583 -11.64 25.49 -18.75
N LYS A 584 -12.86 26.01 -18.64
CA LYS A 584 -13.19 27.31 -18.05
C LYS A 584 -13.82 27.23 -16.65
N THR A 585 -14.37 26.09 -16.24
CA THR A 585 -15.16 25.99 -15.00
C THR A 585 -15.09 24.60 -14.35
N LYS A 586 -15.16 24.55 -13.02
CA LYS A 586 -15.24 23.32 -12.22
C LYS A 586 -16.66 23.11 -11.71
N TRP A 587 -17.14 21.86 -11.76
CA TRP A 587 -18.45 21.45 -11.25
C TRP A 587 -18.38 20.86 -9.82
N ALA A 588 -17.17 20.69 -9.30
CA ALA A 588 -16.89 20.34 -7.91
C ALA A 588 -15.69 21.16 -7.42
N PHE A 589 -15.76 21.64 -6.18
CA PHE A 589 -14.70 22.47 -5.59
C PHE A 589 -14.78 22.45 -4.07
N ILE A 590 -13.64 22.54 -3.38
CA ILE A 590 -13.59 22.55 -1.92
C ILE A 590 -13.01 23.88 -1.43
N LEU A 591 -13.66 24.51 -0.46
CA LEU A 591 -13.05 25.54 0.37
C LEU A 591 -12.80 24.93 1.75
N CYS A 592 -11.53 24.70 2.08
CA CYS A 592 -11.12 24.14 3.36
C CYS A 592 -10.23 25.12 4.13
N GLY A 593 -9.97 24.82 5.39
CA GLY A 593 -9.17 25.72 6.20
C GLY A 593 -9.24 25.48 7.70
N LYS A 594 -8.64 26.41 8.45
CA LYS A 594 -8.71 26.45 9.91
C LYS A 594 -9.18 27.80 10.42
N LEU A 595 -10.00 27.79 11.45
CA LEU A 595 -10.34 28.96 12.25
C LEU A 595 -9.22 29.22 13.27
N LYS A 596 -8.76 30.46 13.37
CA LYS A 596 -7.74 30.92 14.31
C LYS A 596 -8.28 32.03 15.21
N GLY A 597 -8.04 31.88 16.51
CA GLY A 597 -8.41 32.89 17.50
C GLY A 597 -9.90 33.01 17.80
N VAL A 598 -10.76 32.14 17.25
CA VAL A 598 -12.19 32.05 17.58
C VAL A 598 -12.43 31.20 18.84
N ASP A 599 -13.57 31.38 19.51
CA ASP A 599 -13.94 30.58 20.70
C ASP A 599 -14.42 29.18 20.30
N LEU A 600 -13.51 28.21 20.31
CA LEU A 600 -13.83 26.83 19.94
C LEU A 600 -14.78 26.11 20.90
N SER A 601 -15.20 26.70 22.02
CA SER A 601 -16.21 26.09 22.89
C SER A 601 -17.62 26.09 22.27
N GLN A 602 -17.84 26.86 21.21
CA GLN A 602 -19.11 26.98 20.49
C GLN A 602 -19.01 26.46 19.04
N LYS A 603 -20.13 26.05 18.46
CA LYS A 603 -20.18 25.69 17.03
C LYS A 603 -20.12 26.94 16.16
N HIS A 604 -19.55 26.78 14.97
CA HIS A 604 -19.46 27.85 13.98
C HIS A 604 -20.04 27.39 12.64
N THR A 605 -20.82 28.24 11.99
CA THR A 605 -21.32 28.00 10.63
C THR A 605 -20.48 28.80 9.65
N ILE A 606 -19.80 28.11 8.73
CA ILE A 606 -19.05 28.75 7.64
C ILE A 606 -19.97 28.73 6.43
N SER A 607 -20.20 29.89 5.83
CA SER A 607 -20.94 29.98 4.57
C SER A 607 -20.07 30.57 3.48
N ALA A 608 -20.13 29.96 2.30
CA ALA A 608 -19.38 30.43 1.15
C ALA A 608 -20.30 30.54 -0.07
N ARG A 609 -20.28 31.71 -0.70
CA ARG A 609 -21.10 32.04 -1.86
C ARG A 609 -20.21 32.51 -3.00
N ASN A 610 -20.33 31.87 -4.15
CA ASN A 610 -19.72 32.39 -5.38
C ASN A 610 -20.57 33.56 -5.91
N GLN A 611 -19.96 34.73 -6.10
CA GLN A 611 -20.66 35.94 -6.55
C GLN A 611 -21.17 35.85 -7.99
N ARG A 612 -20.48 35.12 -8.87
CA ARG A 612 -20.88 34.94 -10.27
C ARG A 612 -22.08 34.00 -10.43
N THR A 613 -22.06 32.86 -9.75
CA THR A 613 -23.14 31.84 -9.88
C THR A 613 -24.26 32.02 -8.86
N GLY A 614 -24.01 32.78 -7.79
CA GLY A 614 -24.91 32.93 -6.66
C GLY A 614 -24.99 31.70 -5.75
N MET A 615 -24.32 30.58 -6.11
CA MET A 615 -24.40 29.32 -5.39
C MET A 615 -23.74 29.44 -4.01
N ARG A 616 -24.53 29.16 -2.97
CA ARG A 616 -24.11 29.16 -1.57
C ARG A 616 -24.08 27.73 -1.04
N THR A 617 -23.05 27.41 -0.30
CA THR A 617 -22.91 26.17 0.49
C THR A 617 -22.46 26.53 1.89
N VAL A 618 -22.66 25.61 2.83
CA VAL A 618 -22.37 25.80 4.25
C VAL A 618 -21.66 24.58 4.80
N ASP A 619 -20.83 24.80 5.80
CA ASP A 619 -20.28 23.76 6.66
C ASP A 619 -20.47 24.17 8.13
N ILE A 620 -20.63 23.19 9.01
CA ILE A 620 -20.82 23.40 10.44
C ILE A 620 -19.61 22.81 11.15
N VAL A 621 -18.79 23.68 11.75
CA VAL A 621 -17.66 23.29 12.58
C VAL A 621 -18.16 23.02 13.99
N PRO A 622 -18.07 21.76 14.48
CA PRO A 622 -18.46 21.41 15.84
C PRO A 622 -17.56 22.11 16.87
N SER A 623 -18.07 22.24 18.11
CA SER A 623 -17.24 22.63 19.26
C SER A 623 -15.98 21.75 19.34
N GLU A 624 -14.87 22.33 19.80
CA GLU A 624 -13.55 21.72 19.96
C GLU A 624 -12.79 21.41 18.66
N LYS A 625 -13.41 21.61 17.49
CA LYS A 625 -12.74 21.54 16.19
C LYS A 625 -12.51 22.93 15.63
N ASN A 626 -11.40 23.10 14.92
CA ASN A 626 -11.09 24.36 14.24
C ASN A 626 -10.97 24.22 12.71
N ALA A 627 -11.13 23.02 12.14
CA ALA A 627 -11.04 22.81 10.70
C ALA A 627 -12.44 22.78 10.07
N PHE A 628 -12.57 23.37 8.88
CA PHE A 628 -13.80 23.36 8.07
C PHE A 628 -13.52 22.84 6.65
N SER A 629 -14.53 22.26 6.02
CA SER A 629 -14.51 21.78 4.63
C SER A 629 -15.86 22.02 3.97
N VAL A 630 -15.93 23.10 3.22
CA VAL A 630 -17.11 23.53 2.48
C VAL A 630 -17.02 22.98 1.06
N VAL A 631 -17.94 22.07 0.72
CA VAL A 631 -17.93 21.40 -0.59
C VAL A 631 -19.01 21.98 -1.50
N TRP A 632 -18.62 22.43 -2.69
CA TRP A 632 -19.56 22.67 -3.78
C TRP A 632 -19.64 21.47 -4.71
N MET A 633 -20.86 21.04 -5.00
CA MET A 633 -21.15 19.96 -5.95
C MET A 633 -22.31 20.35 -6.87
N GLY A 634 -22.06 20.31 -8.17
CA GLY A 634 -23.05 20.62 -9.20
C GLY A 634 -23.71 19.37 -9.76
N TYR A 635 -24.94 19.50 -10.25
CA TYR A 635 -25.58 18.46 -11.04
C TYR A 635 -25.18 18.62 -12.52
N ALA A 636 -24.86 17.53 -13.21
CA ALA A 636 -24.69 17.48 -14.67
C ALA A 636 -23.82 18.62 -15.29
N ASN A 637 -22.52 18.68 -14.94
CA ASN A 637 -21.55 19.65 -15.48
C ASN A 637 -21.91 21.14 -15.25
N GLN A 638 -22.74 21.44 -14.24
CA GLN A 638 -23.05 22.82 -13.87
C GLN A 638 -21.75 23.58 -13.52
N PRO A 639 -21.48 24.74 -14.16
CA PRO A 639 -20.27 25.51 -13.94
C PRO A 639 -20.33 26.26 -12.60
N ILE A 640 -19.74 25.71 -11.54
CA ILE A 640 -19.79 26.31 -10.20
C ILE A 640 -18.69 27.34 -10.03
N ILE A 641 -17.43 26.97 -10.25
CA ILE A 641 -16.26 27.83 -9.99
C ILE A 641 -15.53 28.05 -11.31
N ALA A 642 -15.12 29.29 -11.57
CA ALA A 642 -14.25 29.68 -12.68
C ALA A 642 -12.98 30.35 -12.11
N ARG A 643 -11.93 30.44 -12.93
CA ARG A 643 -10.76 31.26 -12.59
C ARG A 643 -11.21 32.70 -12.35
N GLN A 644 -10.63 33.35 -11.36
CA GLN A 644 -10.93 34.73 -10.98
C GLN A 644 -12.36 34.96 -10.47
N ASP A 645 -13.09 33.90 -10.10
CA ASP A 645 -14.34 34.05 -9.37
C ASP A 645 -14.07 34.60 -7.97
N ILE A 646 -15.00 35.42 -7.47
CA ILE A 646 -14.97 35.93 -6.10
C ILE A 646 -15.86 35.06 -5.22
N LEU A 647 -15.26 34.46 -4.20
CA LEU A 647 -15.93 33.71 -3.15
C LEU A 647 -16.14 34.63 -1.95
N ARG A 648 -17.40 34.88 -1.60
CA ARG A 648 -17.76 35.58 -0.37
C ARG A 648 -17.95 34.57 0.74
N ILE A 649 -17.18 34.72 1.82
CA ILE A 649 -17.12 33.79 2.94
C ILE A 649 -17.56 34.51 4.20
N THR A 650 -18.41 33.88 5.00
CA THR A 650 -18.85 34.36 6.31
C THR A 650 -18.67 33.27 7.35
N VAL A 651 -18.40 33.67 8.60
CA VAL A 651 -18.39 32.76 9.74
C VAL A 651 -19.35 33.31 10.79
N GLU A 652 -20.31 32.48 11.17
CA GLU A 652 -21.35 32.79 12.13
C GLU A 652 -21.22 31.88 13.37
N ASP A 653 -21.52 32.38 14.57
CA ASP A 653 -21.60 31.58 15.80
C ASP A 653 -22.97 30.87 15.94
N GLU A 654 -23.21 30.20 17.07
CA GLU A 654 -24.47 29.52 17.36
C GLU A 654 -25.68 30.46 17.42
N ASP A 655 -25.46 31.75 17.70
CA ASP A 655 -26.49 32.78 17.74
C ASP A 655 -26.71 33.47 16.39
N ASN A 656 -26.07 32.97 15.32
CA ASN A 656 -26.02 33.55 13.97
C ASN A 656 -25.41 34.96 13.93
N GLN A 657 -24.48 35.28 14.84
CA GLN A 657 -23.70 36.51 14.78
C GLN A 657 -22.44 36.30 13.95
N TYR A 658 -22.07 37.30 13.16
CA TYR A 658 -20.81 37.26 12.42
C TYR A 658 -19.62 37.27 13.39
N VAL A 659 -18.95 36.13 13.49
CA VAL A 659 -17.65 35.97 14.15
C VAL A 659 -16.55 36.51 13.25
N ILE A 660 -16.69 36.30 11.95
CA ILE A 660 -15.84 36.87 10.90
C ILE A 660 -16.76 37.56 9.89
N GLY A 661 -16.48 38.83 9.60
CA GLY A 661 -17.23 39.61 8.60
C GLY A 661 -17.12 39.02 7.18
N GLU A 662 -17.74 39.67 6.19
CA GLU A 662 -17.67 39.19 4.80
C GLU A 662 -16.23 39.26 4.26
N LEU A 663 -15.61 38.10 4.04
CA LEU A 663 -14.33 37.96 3.36
C LEU A 663 -14.59 37.70 1.88
N GLU A 664 -13.95 38.47 0.99
CA GLU A 664 -13.95 38.18 -0.44
C GLU A 664 -12.59 37.59 -0.85
N HIS A 665 -12.62 36.35 -1.37
CA HIS A 665 -11.45 35.64 -1.87
C HIS A 665 -11.51 35.50 -3.39
N LEU A 666 -10.45 35.92 -4.08
CA LEU A 666 -10.32 35.77 -5.53
C LEU A 666 -9.68 34.42 -5.85
N VAL A 667 -10.39 33.54 -6.55
CA VAL A 667 -9.87 32.21 -6.92
C VAL A 667 -8.73 32.35 -7.93
N SER A 668 -7.52 32.03 -7.47
CA SER A 668 -6.31 32.03 -8.30
C SER A 668 -6.28 30.86 -9.29
N ASP A 669 -5.40 30.95 -10.29
CA ASP A 669 -5.24 29.89 -11.29
C ASP A 669 -4.78 28.58 -10.66
N ARG A 670 -3.90 28.66 -9.64
CA ARG A 670 -3.42 27.49 -8.89
C ARG A 670 -4.56 26.81 -8.13
N GLU A 671 -5.36 27.57 -7.38
CA GLU A 671 -6.49 27.04 -6.62
C GLU A 671 -7.55 26.44 -7.55
N PHE A 672 -7.81 27.09 -8.68
CA PHE A 672 -8.67 26.55 -9.72
C PHE A 672 -8.15 25.21 -10.26
N ASP A 673 -6.86 25.13 -10.59
CA ASP A 673 -6.25 23.91 -11.13
C ASP A 673 -6.26 22.76 -10.11
N GLN A 674 -6.04 23.06 -8.83
CA GLN A 674 -6.10 22.09 -7.72
C GLN A 674 -7.54 21.79 -7.26
N ALA A 675 -8.55 22.53 -7.75
CA ALA A 675 -9.96 22.39 -7.37
C ALA A 675 -10.26 22.60 -5.87
N TYR A 676 -9.38 23.30 -5.14
CA TYR A 676 -9.66 23.72 -3.78
C TYR A 676 -8.95 25.04 -3.41
N VAL A 677 -9.48 25.71 -2.38
CA VAL A 677 -8.88 26.85 -1.70
C VAL A 677 -8.65 26.46 -0.25
N TYR A 678 -7.46 26.78 0.28
CA TYR A 678 -7.15 26.63 1.71
C TYR A 678 -6.98 28.00 2.37
N LEU A 679 -7.76 28.30 3.41
CA LEU A 679 -7.67 29.56 4.16
C LEU A 679 -7.47 29.33 5.66
N GLU A 680 -6.64 30.16 6.29
CA GLU A 680 -6.63 30.30 7.74
C GLU A 680 -7.42 31.55 8.10
N LEU A 681 -8.62 31.36 8.65
CA LEU A 681 -9.52 32.47 8.97
C LEU A 681 -9.28 32.93 10.41
N SER A 682 -8.69 34.11 10.61
CA SER A 682 -8.43 34.67 11.93
C SER A 682 -9.41 35.78 12.30
N LEU A 683 -9.76 35.90 13.59
CA LEU A 683 -10.48 37.07 14.12
C LEU A 683 -9.77 38.41 13.82
N LYS A 684 -8.45 38.39 13.63
CA LYS A 684 -7.65 39.61 13.36
C LYS A 684 -7.74 40.10 11.91
N ASP A 685 -8.14 39.26 10.97
CA ASP A 685 -8.09 39.60 9.55
C ASP A 685 -9.23 40.53 9.13
N ILE A 686 -10.29 40.67 9.95
CA ILE A 686 -11.50 41.45 9.62
C ILE A 686 -12.11 42.13 10.87
N MET A 687 -11.29 42.66 11.78
CA MET A 687 -11.78 43.62 12.77
C MET A 687 -12.23 44.90 12.06
N PRO A 688 -13.37 45.51 12.43
CA PRO A 688 -13.75 46.83 11.95
C PRO A 688 -12.61 47.84 12.10
N LEU A 689 -11.98 48.28 11.01
CA LEU A 689 -10.89 49.26 11.10
C LEU A 689 -11.39 50.65 11.55
N ARG A 690 -12.71 50.89 11.48
CA ARG A 690 -13.34 52.18 11.78
C ARG A 690 -14.64 52.00 12.56
N THR A 691 -14.84 52.88 13.54
CA THR A 691 -16.15 53.09 14.17
C THR A 691 -17.04 53.88 13.22
N VAL A 692 -18.29 53.45 13.01
CA VAL A 692 -19.24 54.06 12.07
C VAL A 692 -20.66 54.05 12.65
N LEU A 693 -21.42 55.14 12.43
CA LEU A 693 -22.86 55.20 12.71
C LEU A 693 -23.67 55.05 11.40
N ALA A 694 -24.54 54.05 11.32
CA ALA A 694 -25.43 53.86 10.18
C ALA A 694 -26.73 54.67 10.32
N GLN A 695 -27.50 54.74 9.24
CA GLN A 695 -28.82 55.37 9.26
C GLN A 695 -29.79 54.48 10.03
N ASN A 696 -30.64 55.05 10.89
CA ASN A 696 -31.69 54.30 11.58
C ASN A 696 -32.66 53.67 10.56
N TYR A 697 -33.21 52.51 10.89
CA TYR A 697 -34.20 51.82 10.06
C TYR A 697 -35.32 51.24 10.95
N PRO A 698 -36.61 51.39 10.58
CA PRO A 698 -37.10 52.21 9.46
C PRO A 698 -36.84 53.73 9.67
N ASN A 699 -36.88 54.54 8.61
CA ASN A 699 -36.83 56.00 8.68
C ASN A 699 -37.57 56.62 7.47
N PRO A 700 -38.73 57.30 7.64
CA PRO A 700 -39.40 57.58 8.92
C PRO A 700 -39.84 56.31 9.65
N PHE A 701 -39.92 56.37 10.98
CA PHE A 701 -40.35 55.24 11.80
C PHE A 701 -41.63 55.52 12.58
N ASN A 702 -42.36 54.45 12.90
CA ASN A 702 -43.57 54.44 13.73
C ASN A 702 -43.88 53.01 14.23
N PRO A 703 -43.98 52.74 15.54
CA PRO A 703 -43.54 53.56 16.67
C PRO A 703 -42.05 53.37 17.01
N GLU A 704 -41.36 52.39 16.44
CA GLU A 704 -40.00 51.99 16.85
C GLU A 704 -38.97 51.97 15.71
N THR A 705 -37.69 52.10 16.06
CA THR A 705 -36.56 52.05 15.13
C THR A 705 -35.33 51.40 15.74
N TRP A 706 -34.49 50.84 14.87
CA TRP A 706 -33.14 50.38 15.22
C TRP A 706 -32.10 51.35 14.67
N ILE A 707 -31.04 51.58 15.43
CA ILE A 707 -29.92 52.45 15.09
C ILE A 707 -28.66 51.59 14.96
N PRO A 708 -28.27 51.23 13.72
CA PRO A 708 -27.14 50.35 13.48
C PRO A 708 -25.80 51.08 13.64
N TYR A 709 -24.81 50.44 14.24
CA TYR A 709 -23.47 51.01 14.45
C TYR A 709 -22.37 49.94 14.38
N GLN A 710 -21.12 50.37 14.27
CA GLN A 710 -19.93 49.51 14.22
C GLN A 710 -18.84 50.11 15.10
N LEU A 711 -18.10 49.27 15.82
CA LEU A 711 -17.04 49.67 16.74
C LEU A 711 -15.70 49.04 16.33
N SER A 712 -14.65 49.86 16.22
CA SER A 712 -13.28 49.38 15.92
C SER A 712 -12.46 48.92 17.12
N LYS A 713 -12.99 49.10 18.33
CA LYS A 713 -12.40 48.67 19.60
C LYS A 713 -13.50 48.56 20.65
N SER A 714 -13.27 47.74 21.67
CA SER A 714 -14.17 47.66 22.82
C SER A 714 -14.17 48.98 23.59
N VAL A 715 -15.33 49.62 23.71
CA VAL A 715 -15.47 50.96 24.29
C VAL A 715 -16.87 51.18 24.85
N GLU A 716 -16.98 52.07 25.82
CA GLU A 716 -18.26 52.59 26.30
C GLU A 716 -18.95 53.39 25.20
N ALA A 717 -20.24 53.11 24.98
CA ALA A 717 -21.03 53.67 23.90
C ALA A 717 -22.39 54.20 24.38
N GLU A 718 -22.79 55.37 23.89
CA GLU A 718 -24.10 55.96 24.17
C GLU A 718 -24.71 56.57 22.90
N ILE A 719 -26.04 56.64 22.84
CA ILE A 719 -26.77 57.42 21.82
C ILE A 719 -27.64 58.45 22.51
N GLN A 720 -27.44 59.72 22.17
CA GLN A 720 -28.27 60.83 22.64
C GLN A 720 -29.18 61.31 21.51
N ILE A 721 -30.47 61.40 21.80
CA ILE A 721 -31.50 61.81 20.84
C ILE A 721 -31.94 63.23 21.18
N TYR A 722 -32.04 64.09 20.18
CA TYR A 722 -32.29 65.53 20.28
C TYR A 722 -33.49 65.94 19.42
N ASP A 723 -34.27 66.91 19.91
CA ASP A 723 -35.28 67.58 19.11
C ASP A 723 -34.65 68.59 18.12
N ALA A 724 -35.46 69.17 17.24
CA ALA A 724 -35.01 70.17 16.26
C ALA A 724 -34.42 71.45 16.88
N ARG A 725 -34.59 71.70 18.19
CA ARG A 725 -34.02 72.84 18.93
C ARG A 725 -32.71 72.46 19.64
N GLY A 726 -32.26 71.21 19.51
CA GLY A 726 -31.05 70.70 20.16
C GLY A 726 -31.27 70.32 21.63
N LYS A 727 -32.51 70.18 22.10
CA LYS A 727 -32.80 69.68 23.45
C LYS A 727 -32.75 68.16 23.46
N ILE A 728 -32.07 67.56 24.44
CA ILE A 728 -32.06 66.10 24.64
C ILE A 728 -33.48 65.62 24.95
N VAL A 729 -33.92 64.63 24.19
CA VAL A 729 -35.22 63.98 24.27
C VAL A 729 -35.10 62.63 24.96
N HIS A 730 -34.03 61.87 24.67
CA HIS A 730 -33.78 60.55 25.25
C HIS A 730 -32.30 60.21 25.18
N THR A 731 -31.82 59.32 26.06
CA THR A 731 -30.45 58.81 26.05
C THR A 731 -30.48 57.30 26.17
N LEU A 732 -29.88 56.62 25.20
CA LEU A 732 -29.69 55.17 25.19
C LEU A 732 -28.26 54.89 25.67
N ASP A 733 -28.13 54.46 26.92
CA ASP A 733 -26.87 53.97 27.47
C ASP A 733 -26.66 52.51 27.03
N LEU A 734 -25.63 52.27 26.22
CA LEU A 734 -25.30 50.94 25.71
C LEU A 734 -24.23 50.25 26.55
N GLY A 735 -23.60 50.98 27.49
CA GLY A 735 -22.48 50.52 28.29
C GLY A 735 -21.23 50.19 27.48
N ILE A 736 -20.34 49.37 28.06
CA ILE A 736 -19.15 48.87 27.38
C ILE A 736 -19.56 47.82 26.34
N LYS A 737 -19.35 48.12 25.06
CA LYS A 737 -19.60 47.21 23.95
C LYS A 737 -18.28 46.69 23.37
N PRO A 738 -18.16 45.38 23.05
CA PRO A 738 -16.98 44.84 22.39
C PRO A 738 -16.81 45.40 20.96
N THR A 739 -15.60 45.31 20.42
CA THR A 739 -15.35 45.54 18.99
C THR A 739 -16.25 44.63 18.13
N GLY A 740 -16.88 45.16 17.09
CA GLY A 740 -17.86 44.40 16.32
C GLY A 740 -18.82 45.24 15.47
N ILE A 741 -19.71 44.54 14.75
CA ILE A 741 -20.72 45.12 13.86
C ILE A 741 -22.12 44.89 14.46
N TYR A 742 -22.86 45.96 14.71
CA TYR A 742 -24.17 45.97 15.39
C TYR A 742 -25.29 46.39 14.43
N PHE A 743 -25.46 45.63 13.35
CA PHE A 743 -26.35 46.02 12.24
C PHE A 743 -27.73 45.35 12.23
N ASN A 744 -27.89 44.24 12.93
CA ASN A 744 -29.16 43.52 13.02
C ASN A 744 -30.06 44.09 14.14
N GLN A 745 -31.36 43.78 14.10
CA GLN A 745 -32.34 44.28 15.07
C GLN A 745 -32.11 43.79 16.51
N THR A 746 -31.42 42.67 16.68
CA THR A 746 -31.13 42.08 18.00
C THR A 746 -29.97 42.77 18.72
N HIS A 747 -29.11 43.50 17.99
CA HIS A 747 -27.89 44.10 18.54
C HIS A 747 -27.76 45.61 18.30
N ALA A 748 -28.46 46.14 17.29
CA ALA A 748 -28.56 47.57 17.06
C ALA A 748 -29.23 48.27 18.26
N ALA A 749 -28.92 49.55 18.46
CA ALA A 749 -29.56 50.30 19.54
C ALA A 749 -31.04 50.52 19.21
N TYR A 750 -31.91 50.22 20.17
CA TYR A 750 -33.36 50.27 20.01
C TYR A 750 -33.93 51.58 20.57
N TRP A 751 -34.89 52.16 19.85
CA TRP A 751 -35.68 53.27 20.38
C TRP A 751 -37.15 53.13 19.97
N ASP A 752 -38.04 53.28 20.95
CA ASP A 752 -39.49 53.15 20.84
C ASP A 752 -40.23 54.50 20.66
N GLY A 753 -39.47 55.56 20.34
CA GLY A 753 -40.02 56.89 20.13
C GLY A 753 -40.50 57.58 21.41
N THR A 754 -39.98 57.20 22.59
CA THR A 754 -40.29 57.88 23.86
C THR A 754 -39.24 58.91 24.29
N ASN A 755 -39.67 59.89 25.09
CA ASN A 755 -38.78 60.84 25.78
C ASN A 755 -38.29 60.26 27.13
N THR A 756 -37.49 61.02 27.88
CA THR A 756 -37.00 60.62 29.21
C THR A 756 -38.08 60.40 30.27
N ALA A 757 -39.30 60.92 30.07
CA ALA A 757 -40.45 60.69 30.94
C ALA A 757 -41.30 59.48 30.50
N GLY A 758 -40.86 58.74 29.46
CA GLY A 758 -41.60 57.62 28.87
C GLY A 758 -42.76 58.03 27.97
N GLU A 759 -42.89 59.33 27.66
CA GLU A 759 -43.96 59.84 26.81
C GLU A 759 -43.56 59.79 25.34
N GLN A 760 -44.52 59.44 24.51
CA GLN A 760 -44.37 59.32 23.06
C GLN A 760 -44.11 60.71 22.42
N VAL A 761 -42.96 60.88 21.74
CA VAL A 761 -42.53 62.15 21.11
C VAL A 761 -43.39 62.55 19.89
N ALA A 762 -43.57 63.83 19.57
CA ALA A 762 -44.40 64.23 18.42
C ALA A 762 -43.77 63.86 17.06
N SER A 763 -44.59 63.71 16.00
CA SER A 763 -44.10 63.59 14.62
C SER A 763 -43.20 64.75 14.25
N GLY A 764 -42.07 64.49 13.61
CA GLY A 764 -41.09 65.53 13.30
C GLY A 764 -39.69 65.01 13.05
N ILE A 765 -38.76 65.96 12.86
CA ILE A 765 -37.34 65.67 12.65
C ILE A 765 -36.62 65.69 14.00
N TYR A 766 -35.82 64.66 14.23
CA TYR A 766 -34.94 64.51 15.38
C TYR A 766 -33.53 64.19 14.91
N PHE A 767 -32.58 64.33 15.81
CA PHE A 767 -31.18 64.01 15.58
C PHE A 767 -30.69 63.05 16.64
N TYR A 768 -29.83 62.12 16.27
CA TYR A 768 -29.21 61.20 17.23
C TYR A 768 -27.70 61.26 17.07
N THR A 769 -27.01 61.42 18.19
CA THR A 769 -25.55 61.46 18.27
C THR A 769 -25.08 60.19 18.94
N PHE A 770 -24.28 59.39 18.22
CA PHE A 770 -23.59 58.24 18.77
C PHE A 770 -22.21 58.66 19.26
N ARG A 771 -21.89 58.30 20.51
CA ARG A 771 -20.58 58.52 21.11
C ARG A 771 -19.98 57.18 21.52
N ALA A 772 -18.73 56.96 21.14
CA ALA A 772 -17.98 55.75 21.46
C ALA A 772 -16.51 56.12 21.69
N GLY A 773 -16.14 56.35 22.96
CA GLY A 773 -14.84 56.93 23.32
C GLY A 773 -14.61 58.31 22.67
N THR A 774 -13.59 58.44 21.82
CA THR A 774 -13.29 59.70 21.10
C THR A 774 -14.11 59.89 19.82
N PHE A 775 -14.87 58.89 19.39
CA PHE A 775 -15.70 58.97 18.20
C PHE A 775 -17.06 59.61 18.53
N SER A 776 -17.50 60.55 17.70
CA SER A 776 -18.81 61.18 17.81
C SER A 776 -19.36 61.46 16.41
N GLN A 777 -20.57 60.98 16.11
CA GLN A 777 -21.24 61.22 14.84
C GLN A 777 -22.74 61.45 15.06
N THR A 778 -23.30 62.43 14.37
CA THR A 778 -24.74 62.76 14.43
C THR A 778 -25.43 62.44 13.12
N LYS A 779 -26.63 61.87 13.19
CA LYS A 779 -27.51 61.64 12.04
C LYS A 779 -28.94 62.10 12.31
N LYS A 780 -29.70 62.29 11.24
CA LYS A 780 -31.10 62.72 11.26
C LYS A 780 -32.01 61.50 11.25
N LEU A 781 -33.07 61.51 12.04
CA LEU A 781 -34.17 60.54 11.98
C LEU A 781 -35.52 61.27 11.95
N VAL A 782 -36.56 60.62 11.42
CA VAL A 782 -37.90 61.19 11.23
C VAL A 782 -38.92 60.30 11.93
N VAL A 783 -39.71 60.90 12.83
CA VAL A 783 -40.86 60.26 13.48
C VAL A 783 -42.11 60.58 12.67
N ALA A 784 -42.87 59.57 12.25
CA ALA A 784 -44.12 59.72 11.50
C ALA A 784 -45.27 58.97 12.19
N ARG A 785 -45.82 59.57 13.26
CA ARG A 785 -47.00 59.05 13.96
C ARG A 785 -48.29 59.29 13.19
#